data_AF-G0RHA1-F1
#
_entry.id   AF-G0RHA1-F1
#
_cell.length_a   1.000
_cell.length_b   1.000
_cell.length_c   1.000
_cell.angle_alpha   90.00
_cell.angle_beta   90.00
_cell.angle_gamma   90.00
#
_symmetry.space_group_name_H-M   'P 1'
#
loop_
_entity.id
_entity.type
_entity.pdbx_description
1 polymer ?
#
loop_
_entity_poly.entity_id
_entity_poly.type
_entity_poly.pdbx_seq_one_letter_code
_entity_poly.pdbx_strand_id
1 'polypeptide(L)'
;MTKDPCQEFHVSASLRRKSQAEKVVQAEGCFGLALTPIFIGISAVLSGYKTYLVSLAIRDATYLIDFTIQTVTAPEGSNGQDYLAEYIIKSIRGYEHRTFTKAVGAGLPSSLKTTSPSLCSRLWLELDIVPIVIQQPHEHTERIALWLSKRVDEQADSMARKCIMNFGPSLAPLLQVAWRGIVEVDASFQAPLISLEDYKTTCSFASWETVMHYAKTLRKHKTKIAFFSSTPQGGGVALMRHALVRFSRVMGVDLRWYVPKPHPGVFRVTKNIHNTLQGVSPKDQFISEEEKSSIREWITDNGDRYWFSEGGPLCRPEKGGADIVIIDDPQMPCLIPLIKKLTPSRPVFYRSHIQIRTDLIKDPNSPQADVWDFLWQNIKHADLFISHPMPSFVPHNVPREKVLYMPATTDWLDGLNKPMEIWDTGYYGHLYNIKCRSERMTELQWPRRKYIIQVSRFDPAKGLPTVIDAYACFREQLEKHGGISAPQLVICGNASVDDPDGTTIYDQVMTQLETEYPHLLADVSVMRLDPCDQLLNCLMANAHVVLQLSTYEGFEVKVSEALHAGRPVIASFAGGIPLQVKDKINGFLVQPGDSRAVAGHLMELFTDTKLHERMSQAAKTGVSDEVGTVGNALSWYYLTSKWAQKGPKLELLGNEQWVNDMARNEAGQPYNEGENRLPRSFTQL
;
A
#
# COMPACT_ATOMS: atom_id res chain seq x y z
N MET A 1 -22.57 -8.04 -45.82
CA MET A 1 -21.14 -8.24 -45.50
C MET A 1 -20.35 -7.00 -45.94
N THR A 2 -20.51 -5.90 -45.22
CA THR A 2 -19.59 -4.76 -45.33
C THR A 2 -18.34 -5.13 -44.52
N LYS A 3 -17.17 -5.13 -45.16
CA LYS A 3 -15.89 -5.22 -44.44
C LYS A 3 -15.86 -4.06 -43.44
N ASP A 4 -15.90 -4.31 -42.14
CA ASP A 4 -15.59 -3.27 -41.17
C ASP A 4 -14.15 -2.79 -41.47
N PRO A 5 -13.94 -1.50 -41.78
CA PRO A 5 -12.65 -1.02 -42.24
C PRO A 5 -11.63 -1.13 -41.10
N CYS A 6 -10.59 -1.91 -41.35
CA CYS A 6 -9.38 -1.87 -40.55
C CYS A 6 -8.84 -0.43 -40.56
N GLN A 7 -8.66 0.16 -39.39
CA GLN A 7 -8.23 1.53 -39.21
C GLN A 7 -7.07 1.57 -38.23
N GLU A 8 -5.91 2.04 -38.67
CA GLU A 8 -4.76 2.30 -37.81
C GLU A 8 -4.91 3.64 -37.09
N PHE A 9 -4.15 3.80 -36.01
CA PHE A 9 -3.97 5.09 -35.35
C PHE A 9 -3.43 6.13 -36.34
N HIS A 10 -4.01 7.33 -36.35
CA HIS A 10 -3.59 8.40 -37.27
C HIS A 10 -2.63 9.39 -36.62
N VAL A 11 -2.60 9.46 -35.29
CA VAL A 11 -1.78 10.42 -34.56
C VAL A 11 -0.35 9.89 -34.40
N SER A 12 0.61 10.73 -34.81
CA SER A 12 2.03 10.56 -34.54
C SER A 12 2.58 11.83 -33.87
N ALA A 13 3.55 11.68 -32.97
CA ALA A 13 4.27 12.84 -32.47
C ALA A 13 5.03 13.52 -33.62
N SER A 14 5.11 14.85 -33.59
CA SER A 14 5.90 15.59 -34.59
C SER A 14 7.38 15.14 -34.53
N LEU A 15 8.04 15.05 -35.70
CA LEU A 15 9.46 14.69 -35.78
C LEU A 15 10.34 15.59 -34.89
N ARG A 16 9.96 16.87 -34.77
CA ARG A 16 10.62 17.83 -33.86
C ARG A 16 10.46 17.43 -32.40
N ARG A 17 9.25 17.08 -31.95
CA ARG A 17 9.00 16.64 -30.56
C ARG A 17 9.77 15.36 -30.27
N LYS A 18 9.81 14.41 -31.21
CA LYS A 18 10.59 13.18 -31.08
C LYS A 18 12.09 13.46 -30.91
N SER A 19 12.67 14.27 -31.80
CA SER A 19 14.08 14.65 -31.70
C SER A 19 14.40 15.43 -30.42
N GLN A 20 13.50 16.29 -29.95
CA GLN A 20 13.67 16.98 -28.67
C GLN A 20 13.60 16.02 -27.47
N ALA A 21 12.64 15.10 -27.46
CA ALA A 21 12.52 14.09 -26.41
C ALA A 21 13.77 13.21 -26.31
N GLU A 22 14.31 12.76 -27.45
CA GLU A 22 15.56 11.99 -27.49
C GLU A 22 16.74 12.78 -26.91
N LYS A 23 16.86 14.07 -27.24
CA LYS A 23 17.89 14.95 -26.66
C LYS A 23 17.72 15.15 -25.16
N VAL A 24 16.49 15.35 -24.68
CA VAL A 24 16.19 15.50 -23.25
C VAL A 24 16.55 14.22 -22.51
N VAL A 25 16.16 13.05 -23.01
CA VAL A 25 16.52 11.76 -22.38
C VAL A 25 18.04 11.57 -22.32
N GLN A 26 18.78 11.96 -23.36
CA GLN A 26 20.24 11.90 -23.37
C GLN A 26 20.89 12.88 -22.37
N ALA A 27 20.33 14.08 -22.21
CA ALA A 27 20.90 15.14 -21.38
C ALA A 27 20.49 15.03 -19.90
N GLU A 28 19.23 14.71 -19.63
CA GLU A 28 18.57 14.79 -18.33
C GLU A 28 18.13 13.43 -17.79
N GLY A 29 18.23 12.35 -18.58
CA GLY A 29 17.69 11.05 -18.22
C GLY A 29 16.18 10.95 -18.43
N CYS A 30 15.57 9.82 -18.07
CA CYS A 30 14.15 9.60 -18.29
C CYS A 30 13.24 10.46 -17.38
N PHE A 31 13.75 10.99 -16.26
CA PHE A 31 13.00 11.93 -15.42
C PHE A 31 12.83 13.31 -16.10
N GLY A 32 13.65 13.64 -17.10
CA GLY A 32 13.46 14.85 -17.91
C GLY A 32 12.29 14.75 -18.89
N LEU A 33 11.83 13.55 -19.22
CA LEU A 33 10.86 13.33 -20.29
C LEU A 33 9.43 13.64 -19.85
N ALA A 34 8.85 14.68 -20.44
CA ALA A 34 7.44 15.03 -20.24
C ALA A 34 6.50 14.14 -21.06
N LEU A 35 5.65 13.37 -20.38
CA LEU A 35 4.59 12.56 -20.99
C LEU A 35 3.21 13.15 -20.74
N THR A 36 2.36 13.14 -21.76
CA THR A 36 0.98 13.64 -21.65
C THR A 36 0.05 12.53 -21.16
N PRO A 37 -0.66 12.70 -20.03
CA PRO A 37 -1.58 11.68 -19.54
C PRO A 37 -2.82 11.56 -20.45
N ILE A 38 -3.25 10.32 -20.69
CA ILE A 38 -4.41 9.97 -21.53
C ILE A 38 -5.23 8.84 -20.88
N PHE A 39 -6.45 8.67 -21.35
CA PHE A 39 -7.33 7.54 -21.02
C PHE A 39 -7.60 6.69 -22.26
N ILE A 40 -7.79 5.40 -22.04
CA ILE A 40 -8.05 4.43 -23.10
C ILE A 40 -9.41 3.79 -22.89
N GLY A 41 -10.17 3.63 -23.95
CA GLY A 41 -11.36 2.80 -23.99
C GLY A 41 -11.10 1.59 -24.86
N ILE A 42 -11.42 0.41 -24.36
CA ILE A 42 -11.13 -0.86 -25.02
C ILE A 42 -12.45 -1.59 -25.26
N SER A 43 -12.71 -2.01 -26.49
CA SER A 43 -13.78 -2.94 -26.80
C SER A 43 -13.32 -4.01 -27.78
N ALA A 44 -13.87 -5.21 -27.63
CA ALA A 44 -13.66 -6.30 -28.58
C ALA A 44 -14.96 -7.06 -28.80
N VAL A 45 -15.33 -7.27 -30.06
CA VAL A 45 -16.55 -7.98 -30.46
C VAL A 45 -16.17 -9.15 -31.34
N LEU A 46 -16.80 -10.31 -31.11
CA LEU A 46 -16.58 -11.50 -31.91
C LEU A 46 -17.09 -11.26 -33.35
N SER A 47 -16.21 -11.41 -34.34
CA SER A 47 -16.54 -11.24 -35.76
C SER A 47 -16.46 -12.55 -36.57
N GLY A 48 -15.88 -13.60 -36.00
CA GLY A 48 -15.75 -14.92 -36.62
C GLY A 48 -15.24 -15.99 -35.65
N TYR A 49 -14.92 -17.18 -36.15
CA TYR A 49 -14.33 -18.24 -35.31
C TYR A 49 -12.98 -17.78 -34.75
N LYS A 50 -12.88 -17.64 -33.42
CA LYS A 50 -11.70 -17.13 -32.72
C LYS A 50 -11.12 -15.84 -33.31
N THR A 51 -12.00 -14.99 -33.85
CA THR A 51 -11.63 -13.73 -34.50
C THR A 51 -12.43 -12.61 -33.86
N TYR A 52 -11.73 -11.57 -33.42
CA TYR A 52 -12.31 -10.41 -32.75
C TYR A 52 -12.00 -9.14 -33.53
N LEU A 53 -13.00 -8.28 -33.66
CA LEU A 53 -12.79 -6.90 -34.03
C LEU A 53 -12.49 -6.13 -32.74
N VAL A 54 -11.27 -5.61 -32.62
CA VAL A 54 -10.77 -4.90 -31.43
C VAL A 54 -10.68 -3.41 -31.76
N SER A 55 -11.17 -2.57 -30.86
CA SER A 55 -11.01 -1.13 -30.95
C SER A 55 -10.44 -0.54 -29.68
N LEU A 56 -9.50 0.39 -29.87
CA LEU A 56 -8.94 1.24 -28.83
C LEU A 56 -9.29 2.69 -29.15
N ALA A 57 -9.93 3.38 -28.22
CA ALA A 57 -10.24 4.81 -28.29
C ALA A 57 -9.37 5.58 -27.29
N ILE A 58 -8.62 6.56 -27.77
CA ILE A 58 -7.68 7.35 -26.97
C ILE A 58 -8.29 8.71 -26.69
N ARG A 59 -8.42 9.08 -25.42
CA ARG A 59 -9.01 10.36 -25.00
C ARG A 59 -8.11 11.12 -24.03
N ASP A 60 -8.20 12.44 -24.04
CA ASP A 60 -7.94 13.22 -22.83
C ASP A 60 -9.23 13.28 -21.98
N ALA A 61 -9.26 14.14 -20.96
CA ALA A 61 -10.46 14.29 -20.12
C ALA A 61 -11.70 14.81 -20.89
N THR A 62 -11.53 15.38 -22.09
CA THR A 62 -12.56 16.11 -22.85
C THR A 62 -12.82 15.51 -24.23
N TYR A 63 -11.80 15.30 -25.06
CA TYR A 63 -11.88 14.98 -26.48
C TYR A 63 -11.40 13.56 -26.80
N LEU A 64 -11.92 13.01 -27.91
CA LEU A 64 -11.34 11.85 -28.57
C LEU A 64 -10.13 12.34 -29.38
N ILE A 65 -8.95 11.81 -29.06
CA ILE A 65 -7.68 12.19 -29.67
C ILE A 65 -7.40 11.31 -30.89
N ASP A 66 -7.54 10.00 -30.74
CA ASP A 66 -7.26 9.01 -31.77
C ASP A 66 -8.04 7.73 -31.52
N PHE A 67 -8.11 6.83 -32.51
CA PHE A 67 -8.67 5.50 -32.34
C PHE A 67 -8.13 4.52 -33.38
N THR A 68 -8.29 3.24 -33.11
CA THR A 68 -7.97 2.16 -34.06
C THR A 68 -9.07 1.10 -34.06
N ILE A 69 -9.25 0.41 -35.18
CA ILE A 69 -10.11 -0.76 -35.34
C ILE A 69 -9.31 -1.83 -36.07
N GLN A 70 -9.09 -2.98 -35.45
CA GLN A 70 -8.21 -4.01 -35.98
C GLN A 70 -8.84 -5.38 -35.80
N THR A 71 -8.68 -6.25 -36.81
CA THR A 71 -9.15 -7.64 -36.73
C THR A 71 -8.03 -8.50 -36.15
N VAL A 72 -8.29 -9.14 -35.01
CA VAL A 72 -7.34 -9.97 -34.28
C VAL A 72 -7.84 -11.40 -34.31
N THR A 73 -7.05 -12.30 -34.91
CA THR A 73 -7.35 -13.72 -35.01
C THR A 73 -6.42 -14.51 -34.10
N ALA A 74 -6.95 -15.51 -33.40
CA ALA A 74 -6.12 -16.41 -32.61
C ALA A 74 -5.04 -17.08 -33.48
N PRO A 75 -3.76 -17.07 -33.07
CA PRO A 75 -2.71 -17.81 -33.77
C PRO A 75 -3.01 -19.32 -33.80
N GLU A 76 -2.58 -20.00 -34.87
CA GLU A 76 -2.65 -21.46 -34.92
C GLU A 76 -1.85 -22.08 -33.75
N GLY A 77 -2.47 -22.98 -32.97
CA GLY A 77 -1.82 -23.62 -31.83
C GLY A 77 -1.81 -22.83 -30.51
N SER A 78 -2.43 -21.65 -30.43
CA SER A 78 -2.45 -20.79 -29.22
C SER A 78 -3.37 -21.29 -28.09
N ASN A 79 -3.45 -22.60 -27.85
CA ASN A 79 -4.33 -23.17 -26.83
C ASN A 79 -3.92 -22.64 -25.43
N GLY A 80 -4.80 -21.85 -24.82
CA GLY A 80 -4.63 -21.31 -23.47
C GLY A 80 -3.90 -19.97 -23.37
N GLN A 81 -3.40 -19.38 -24.47
CA GLN A 81 -2.81 -18.03 -24.45
C GLN A 81 -3.85 -16.94 -24.68
N ASP A 82 -3.81 -15.90 -23.85
CA ASP A 82 -4.65 -14.71 -23.97
C ASP A 82 -4.12 -13.75 -25.06
N TYR A 83 -4.27 -14.16 -26.32
CA TYR A 83 -3.75 -13.42 -27.48
C TYR A 83 -4.38 -12.03 -27.66
N LEU A 84 -5.61 -11.84 -27.14
CA LEU A 84 -6.26 -10.52 -27.12
C LEU A 84 -5.52 -9.57 -26.18
N ALA A 85 -5.18 -10.04 -24.97
CA ALA A 85 -4.38 -9.25 -24.05
C ALA A 85 -3.04 -8.88 -24.68
N GLU A 86 -2.34 -9.83 -25.30
CA GLU A 86 -1.07 -9.54 -25.98
C GLU A 86 -1.20 -8.44 -27.03
N TYR A 87 -2.17 -8.58 -27.93
CA TYR A 87 -2.40 -7.60 -28.98
C TYR A 87 -2.68 -6.21 -28.40
N ILE A 88 -3.55 -6.12 -27.39
CA ILE A 88 -3.95 -4.86 -26.76
C ILE A 88 -2.75 -4.21 -26.06
N ILE A 89 -2.02 -4.96 -25.22
CA ILE A 89 -0.85 -4.46 -24.49
C ILE A 89 0.21 -3.94 -25.46
N LYS A 90 0.54 -4.71 -26.50
CA LYS A 90 1.50 -4.29 -27.53
C LYS A 90 1.05 -3.03 -28.27
N SER A 91 -0.25 -2.93 -28.59
CA SER A 91 -0.82 -1.78 -29.29
C SER A 91 -0.76 -0.50 -28.45
N ILE A 92 -1.10 -0.60 -27.16
CA ILE A 92 -1.04 0.53 -26.22
C ILE A 92 0.40 0.99 -26.02
N ARG A 93 1.31 0.05 -25.70
CA ARG A 93 2.74 0.35 -25.52
C ARG A 93 3.33 1.04 -26.77
N GLY A 94 3.01 0.53 -27.96
CA GLY A 94 3.43 1.13 -29.22
C GLY A 94 2.89 2.55 -29.41
N TYR A 95 1.64 2.81 -29.02
CA TYR A 95 1.03 4.13 -29.10
C TYR A 95 1.71 5.13 -28.13
N GLU A 96 1.90 4.75 -26.87
CA GLU A 96 2.52 5.60 -25.84
C GLU A 96 3.91 6.07 -26.25
N HIS A 97 4.77 5.15 -26.67
CA HIS A 97 6.13 5.47 -27.10
C HIS A 97 6.16 6.30 -28.39
N ARG A 98 5.25 6.06 -29.35
CA ARG A 98 5.19 6.84 -30.60
C ARG A 98 4.69 8.26 -30.37
N THR A 99 3.85 8.48 -29.36
CA THR A 99 3.15 9.76 -29.14
C THR A 99 3.62 10.53 -27.91
N PHE A 100 4.52 9.95 -27.10
CA PHE A 100 5.01 10.50 -25.83
C PHE A 100 3.87 10.79 -24.85
N THR A 101 3.00 9.79 -24.68
CA THR A 101 1.87 9.82 -23.75
C THR A 101 2.01 8.75 -22.67
N LYS A 102 1.22 8.89 -21.61
CA LYS A 102 1.06 7.88 -20.56
C LYS A 102 -0.43 7.61 -20.34
N ALA A 103 -0.87 6.39 -20.57
CA ALA A 103 -2.21 5.97 -20.21
C ALA A 103 -2.29 5.79 -18.70
N VAL A 104 -3.23 6.50 -18.05
CA VAL A 104 -3.44 6.41 -16.60
C VAL A 104 -4.58 5.46 -16.25
N GLY A 105 -5.57 5.32 -17.15
CA GLY A 105 -6.71 4.43 -16.96
C GLY A 105 -7.22 3.84 -18.27
N ALA A 106 -7.73 2.61 -18.18
CA ALA A 106 -8.34 1.91 -19.31
C ALA A 106 -9.74 1.39 -18.96
N GLY A 107 -10.78 1.91 -19.62
CA GLY A 107 -12.14 1.39 -19.53
C GLY A 107 -12.34 0.18 -20.43
N LEU A 108 -13.01 -0.85 -19.93
CA LEU A 108 -13.37 -2.01 -20.74
C LEU A 108 -14.70 -2.64 -20.29
N PRO A 109 -15.44 -3.31 -21.18
CA PRO A 109 -16.67 -3.99 -20.79
C PRO A 109 -16.40 -5.27 -20.01
N SER A 110 -17.32 -5.65 -19.13
CA SER A 110 -17.24 -6.93 -18.37
C SER A 110 -17.12 -8.17 -19.26
N SER A 111 -17.72 -8.16 -20.46
CA SER A 111 -17.58 -9.25 -21.44
C SER A 111 -16.14 -9.46 -21.92
N LEU A 112 -15.37 -8.38 -22.04
CA LEU A 112 -13.96 -8.45 -22.44
C LEU A 112 -13.10 -9.03 -21.31
N LYS A 113 -13.38 -8.65 -20.05
CA LYS A 113 -12.72 -9.27 -18.89
C LYS A 113 -12.90 -10.80 -18.88
N THR A 114 -14.09 -11.31 -19.22
CA THR A 114 -14.35 -12.75 -19.29
C THR A 114 -13.61 -13.42 -20.46
N THR A 115 -13.53 -12.73 -21.59
CA THR A 115 -12.91 -13.26 -22.82
C THR A 115 -11.38 -13.22 -22.77
N SER A 116 -10.82 -12.22 -22.07
CA SER A 116 -9.40 -11.94 -21.93
C SER A 116 -9.08 -11.78 -20.43
N PRO A 117 -9.01 -12.90 -19.69
CA PRO A 117 -8.95 -12.88 -18.23
C PRO A 117 -7.65 -12.29 -17.67
N SER A 118 -6.57 -12.28 -18.45
CA SER A 118 -5.28 -11.71 -18.02
C SER A 118 -5.16 -10.21 -18.28
N LEU A 119 -5.97 -9.64 -19.19
CA LEU A 119 -5.81 -8.27 -19.68
C LEU A 119 -5.75 -7.22 -18.57
N CYS A 120 -6.65 -7.30 -17.57
CA CYS A 120 -6.70 -6.29 -16.51
C CYS A 120 -5.42 -6.27 -15.67
N SER A 121 -4.92 -7.46 -15.31
CA SER A 121 -3.67 -7.58 -14.54
C SER A 121 -2.47 -7.10 -15.34
N ARG A 122 -2.41 -7.47 -16.63
CA ARG A 122 -1.34 -7.03 -17.53
C ARG A 122 -1.34 -5.52 -17.76
N LEU A 123 -2.51 -4.89 -17.90
CA LEU A 123 -2.62 -3.43 -17.99
C LEU A 123 -1.98 -2.76 -16.77
N TRP A 124 -2.22 -3.30 -15.58
CA TRP A 124 -1.71 -2.76 -14.33
C TRP A 124 -0.21 -3.04 -14.10
N LEU A 125 0.20 -4.31 -14.26
CA LEU A 125 1.55 -4.77 -13.94
C LEU A 125 2.58 -4.42 -15.03
N GLU A 126 2.20 -4.44 -16.31
CA GLU A 126 3.15 -4.19 -17.41
C GLU A 126 3.13 -2.77 -17.97
N LEU A 127 2.00 -2.07 -17.86
CA LEU A 127 1.83 -0.72 -18.43
C LEU A 127 1.44 0.32 -17.40
N ASP A 128 1.28 -0.06 -16.12
CA ASP A 128 0.85 0.86 -15.07
C ASP A 128 -0.45 1.61 -15.41
N ILE A 129 -1.41 0.90 -15.99
CA ILE A 129 -2.73 1.42 -16.35
C ILE A 129 -3.75 0.83 -15.40
N VAL A 130 -4.55 1.68 -14.74
CA VAL A 130 -5.65 1.21 -13.89
C VAL A 130 -6.81 0.74 -14.78
N PRO A 131 -7.14 -0.57 -14.83
CA PRO A 131 -8.31 -1.06 -15.55
C PRO A 131 -9.60 -0.66 -14.82
N ILE A 132 -10.62 -0.22 -15.55
CA ILE A 132 -11.97 0.04 -15.03
C ILE A 132 -12.95 -0.82 -15.83
N VAL A 133 -13.45 -1.87 -15.20
CA VAL A 133 -14.41 -2.79 -15.78
C VAL A 133 -15.82 -2.25 -15.61
N ILE A 134 -16.41 -1.85 -16.72
CA ILE A 134 -17.72 -1.25 -16.78
C ILE A 134 -18.75 -2.36 -16.99
N GLN A 135 -19.67 -2.48 -16.04
CA GLN A 135 -20.82 -3.36 -16.20
C GLN A 135 -21.74 -2.83 -17.30
N GLN A 136 -22.14 -3.71 -18.20
CA GLN A 136 -23.16 -3.39 -19.20
C GLN A 136 -24.54 -3.43 -18.53
N PRO A 137 -25.54 -2.68 -19.04
CA PRO A 137 -26.88 -2.70 -18.47
C PRO A 137 -27.45 -4.13 -18.44
N HIS A 138 -27.71 -4.68 -17.26
CA HIS A 138 -28.23 -6.05 -17.11
C HIS A 138 -29.76 -6.13 -17.02
N GLU A 139 -30.46 -5.00 -16.78
CA GLU A 139 -31.87 -5.02 -16.33
C GLU A 139 -32.89 -4.40 -17.31
N HIS A 140 -32.49 -4.04 -18.54
CA HIS A 140 -33.45 -3.55 -19.55
C HIS A 140 -33.10 -4.07 -20.95
N THR A 141 -33.97 -4.91 -21.51
CA THR A 141 -33.81 -5.54 -22.84
C THR A 141 -33.53 -4.52 -23.94
N GLU A 142 -34.15 -3.34 -23.88
CA GLU A 142 -33.92 -2.23 -24.81
C GLU A 142 -32.51 -1.64 -24.72
N ARG A 143 -31.95 -1.51 -23.50
CA ARG A 143 -30.58 -1.00 -23.31
C ARG A 143 -29.52 -1.98 -23.77
N ILE A 144 -29.79 -3.29 -23.67
CA ILE A 144 -28.92 -4.35 -24.20
C ILE A 144 -28.93 -4.32 -25.72
N ALA A 145 -30.12 -4.27 -26.33
CA ALA A 145 -30.26 -4.17 -27.79
C ALA A 145 -29.54 -2.93 -28.35
N LEU A 146 -29.68 -1.79 -27.67
CA LEU A 146 -28.98 -0.55 -28.03
C LEU A 146 -27.46 -0.63 -27.86
N TRP A 147 -26.97 -1.37 -26.86
CA TRP A 147 -25.52 -1.58 -26.70
C TRP A 147 -24.96 -2.46 -27.81
N LEU A 148 -25.64 -3.57 -28.12
CA LEU A 148 -25.25 -4.50 -29.17
C LEU A 148 -25.36 -3.90 -30.58
N SER A 149 -26.20 -2.88 -30.78
CA SER A 149 -26.30 -2.16 -32.06
C SER A 149 -25.16 -1.17 -32.30
N LYS A 150 -24.36 -0.83 -31.29
CA LYS A 150 -23.23 0.11 -31.44
C LYS A 150 -22.05 -0.52 -32.14
N ARG A 151 -21.37 0.28 -32.98
CA ARG A 151 -20.08 -0.11 -33.58
C ARG A 151 -19.00 -0.23 -32.50
N VAL A 152 -17.97 -1.03 -32.76
CA VAL A 152 -16.95 -1.37 -31.75
C VAL A 152 -16.15 -0.15 -31.28
N ASP A 153 -15.91 0.83 -32.16
CA ASP A 153 -15.28 2.12 -31.87
C ASP A 153 -16.15 2.99 -30.97
N GLU A 154 -17.46 3.04 -31.24
CA GLU A 154 -18.43 3.74 -30.37
C GLU A 154 -18.52 3.10 -28.98
N GLN A 155 -18.39 1.77 -28.89
CA GLN A 155 -18.29 1.07 -27.62
C GLN A 155 -17.01 1.42 -26.88
N ALA A 156 -15.86 1.35 -27.57
CA ALA A 156 -14.54 1.69 -27.01
C ALA A 156 -14.54 3.14 -26.49
N ASP A 157 -15.02 4.10 -27.28
CA ASP A 157 -15.15 5.50 -26.85
C ASP A 157 -16.03 5.66 -25.60
N SER A 158 -17.16 4.96 -25.56
CA SER A 158 -18.02 4.94 -24.37
C SER A 158 -17.31 4.36 -23.15
N MET A 159 -16.37 3.42 -23.31
CA MET A 159 -15.59 2.89 -22.19
C MET A 159 -14.58 3.91 -21.69
N ALA A 160 -13.89 4.63 -22.58
CA ALA A 160 -12.96 5.69 -22.20
C ALA A 160 -13.67 6.77 -21.36
N ARG A 161 -14.83 7.27 -21.83
CA ARG A 161 -15.59 8.31 -21.13
C ARG A 161 -16.06 7.89 -19.75
N LYS A 162 -16.52 6.65 -19.59
CA LYS A 162 -16.92 6.11 -18.30
C LYS A 162 -15.73 5.84 -17.38
N CYS A 163 -14.59 5.43 -17.93
CA CYS A 163 -13.35 5.26 -17.18
C CYS A 163 -12.92 6.57 -16.53
N ILE A 164 -12.87 7.67 -17.31
CA ILE A 164 -12.49 9.02 -16.84
C ILE A 164 -13.27 9.43 -15.58
N MET A 165 -14.55 9.07 -15.49
CA MET A 165 -15.40 9.43 -14.34
C MET A 165 -14.98 8.80 -13.00
N ASN A 166 -14.04 7.86 -13.01
CA ASN A 166 -13.54 7.20 -11.79
C ASN A 166 -12.27 7.86 -11.25
N PHE A 167 -11.73 8.88 -11.93
CA PHE A 167 -10.47 9.53 -11.57
C PHE A 167 -10.70 10.95 -11.08
N GLY A 168 -9.97 11.34 -10.04
CA GLY A 168 -9.96 12.71 -9.54
C GLY A 168 -8.99 13.63 -10.29
N PRO A 169 -8.87 14.91 -9.88
CA PRO A 169 -7.93 15.86 -10.48
C PRO A 169 -6.46 15.45 -10.39
N SER A 170 -6.11 14.62 -9.41
CA SER A 170 -4.77 14.03 -9.25
C SER A 170 -4.50 12.85 -10.20
N LEU A 171 -5.47 12.50 -11.06
CA LEU A 171 -5.42 11.32 -11.93
C LEU A 171 -5.25 9.99 -11.17
N ALA A 172 -5.62 9.97 -9.90
CA ALA A 172 -5.77 8.77 -9.10
C ALA A 172 -7.25 8.33 -9.06
N PRO A 173 -7.55 7.03 -8.96
CA PRO A 173 -8.91 6.55 -8.71
C PRO A 173 -9.50 7.16 -7.44
N LEU A 174 -10.78 7.52 -7.50
CA LEU A 174 -11.49 8.12 -6.37
C LEU A 174 -11.73 7.07 -5.28
N LEU A 175 -11.24 7.34 -4.07
CA LEU A 175 -11.60 6.56 -2.90
C LEU A 175 -13.07 6.79 -2.54
N GLN A 176 -13.81 5.70 -2.33
CA GLN A 176 -15.23 5.75 -2.01
C GLN A 176 -15.52 5.02 -0.70
N VAL A 177 -16.35 5.65 0.13
CA VAL A 177 -16.92 5.05 1.34
C VAL A 177 -18.44 5.10 1.19
N ALA A 178 -19.04 3.93 0.96
CA ALA A 178 -20.46 3.82 0.67
C ALA A 178 -21.32 3.86 1.95
N TRP A 179 -22.61 3.55 1.78
CA TRP A 179 -23.58 3.47 2.87
C TRP A 179 -23.06 2.56 4.00
N ARG A 180 -23.31 2.95 5.24
CA ARG A 180 -22.80 2.30 6.47
C ARG A 180 -21.28 2.32 6.68
N GLY A 181 -20.57 3.14 5.92
CA GLY A 181 -19.13 3.29 6.10
C GLY A 181 -18.31 2.15 5.51
N ILE A 182 -18.88 1.32 4.64
CA ILE A 182 -18.11 0.29 3.95
C ILE A 182 -17.13 0.95 2.97
N VAL A 183 -15.87 0.53 3.02
CA VAL A 183 -14.85 1.02 2.09
C VAL A 183 -14.97 0.27 0.78
N GLU A 184 -15.16 0.99 -0.32
CA GLU A 184 -15.30 0.42 -1.67
C GLU A 184 -13.93 0.22 -2.31
N VAL A 185 -13.17 -0.74 -1.76
CA VAL A 185 -11.85 -1.14 -2.24
C VAL A 185 -11.88 -1.38 -3.75
N ASP A 186 -10.88 -0.82 -4.47
CA ASP A 186 -10.76 -0.88 -5.93
C ASP A 186 -11.99 -0.36 -6.69
N ALA A 187 -12.56 0.75 -6.22
CA ALA A 187 -13.81 1.32 -6.74
C ALA A 187 -14.93 0.27 -6.74
N SER A 188 -15.15 -0.37 -5.58
CA SER A 188 -16.13 -1.45 -5.41
C SER A 188 -15.82 -2.66 -6.32
N PHE A 189 -14.53 -2.98 -6.44
CA PHE A 189 -13.97 -4.02 -7.31
C PHE A 189 -14.23 -3.82 -8.82
N GLN A 190 -14.57 -2.59 -9.24
CA GLN A 190 -14.61 -2.23 -10.65
C GLN A 190 -13.22 -2.10 -11.26
N ALA A 191 -12.17 -1.91 -10.43
CA ALA A 191 -10.78 -1.91 -10.85
C ALA A 191 -10.07 -3.23 -10.49
N PRO A 192 -10.24 -4.33 -11.26
CA PRO A 192 -9.58 -5.59 -10.98
C PRO A 192 -8.08 -5.51 -11.34
N LEU A 193 -7.27 -5.04 -10.41
CA LEU A 193 -5.84 -4.83 -10.62
C LEU A 193 -5.06 -6.14 -10.75
N ILE A 194 -5.40 -7.14 -9.94
CA ILE A 194 -4.56 -8.33 -9.70
C ILE A 194 -5.41 -9.60 -9.75
N SER A 195 -4.85 -10.68 -10.32
CA SER A 195 -5.45 -12.02 -10.34
C SER A 195 -4.92 -12.91 -9.22
N LEU A 196 -5.59 -14.06 -9.01
CA LEU A 196 -5.15 -15.05 -8.04
C LEU A 196 -3.79 -15.67 -8.39
N GLU A 197 -3.50 -15.84 -9.69
CA GLU A 197 -2.20 -16.38 -10.11
C GLU A 197 -1.06 -15.39 -9.96
N ASP A 198 -1.32 -14.10 -10.06
CA ASP A 198 -0.32 -13.07 -9.77
C ASP A 198 0.09 -13.14 -8.30
N TYR A 199 -0.87 -13.19 -7.37
CA TYR A 199 -0.59 -13.32 -5.93
C TYR A 199 0.17 -14.61 -5.58
N LYS A 200 -0.07 -15.70 -6.31
CA LYS A 200 0.66 -16.96 -6.09
C LYS A 200 2.17 -16.80 -6.33
N THR A 201 2.57 -15.88 -7.20
CA THR A 201 4.00 -15.59 -7.46
C THR A 201 4.69 -14.80 -6.35
N THR A 202 3.92 -14.24 -5.41
CA THR A 202 4.44 -13.29 -4.42
C THR A 202 4.83 -13.93 -3.08
N CYS A 203 4.72 -15.26 -2.95
CA CYS A 203 5.05 -15.98 -1.73
C CYS A 203 5.58 -17.37 -2.02
N SER A 204 6.10 -18.05 -1.00
CA SER A 204 6.48 -19.45 -1.08
C SER A 204 5.28 -20.37 -1.28
N PHE A 205 5.56 -21.58 -1.80
CA PHE A 205 4.58 -22.66 -1.92
C PHE A 205 3.92 -23.00 -0.58
N ALA A 206 4.69 -23.05 0.51
CA ALA A 206 4.20 -23.40 1.84
C ALA A 206 3.18 -22.37 2.37
N SER A 207 3.48 -21.07 2.21
CA SER A 207 2.55 -19.99 2.55
C SER A 207 1.29 -20.04 1.70
N TRP A 208 1.43 -20.31 0.39
CA TRP A 208 0.31 -20.43 -0.54
C TRP A 208 -0.65 -21.57 -0.18
N GLU A 209 -0.12 -22.77 0.04
CA GLU A 209 -0.94 -23.93 0.41
C GLU A 209 -1.64 -23.72 1.76
N THR A 210 -0.96 -23.09 2.71
CA THR A 210 -1.52 -22.77 4.03
C THR A 210 -2.67 -21.77 3.92
N VAL A 211 -2.51 -20.66 3.19
CA VAL A 211 -3.61 -19.68 3.03
C VAL A 211 -4.79 -20.30 2.27
N MET A 212 -4.52 -21.13 1.26
CA MET A 212 -5.55 -21.84 0.49
C MET A 212 -6.33 -22.83 1.36
N HIS A 213 -5.66 -23.53 2.28
CA HIS A 213 -6.30 -24.43 3.24
C HIS A 213 -7.34 -23.70 4.10
N TYR A 214 -6.97 -22.55 4.70
CA TYR A 214 -7.89 -21.79 5.55
C TYR A 214 -8.96 -21.03 4.76
N ALA A 215 -8.63 -20.52 3.57
CA ALA A 215 -9.63 -19.91 2.68
C ALA A 215 -10.72 -20.92 2.25
N LYS A 216 -10.35 -22.18 1.95
CA LYS A 216 -11.32 -23.26 1.68
C LYS A 216 -12.25 -23.49 2.87
N THR A 217 -11.71 -23.49 4.09
CA THR A 217 -12.50 -23.62 5.32
C THR A 217 -13.50 -22.47 5.48
N LEU A 218 -13.05 -21.22 5.38
CA LEU A 218 -13.92 -20.06 5.53
C LEU A 218 -15.05 -20.04 4.49
N ARG A 219 -14.74 -20.38 3.23
CA ARG A 219 -15.74 -20.49 2.15
C ARG A 219 -16.76 -21.59 2.40
N LYS A 220 -16.30 -22.77 2.85
CA LYS A 220 -17.18 -23.89 3.20
C LYS A 220 -18.19 -23.49 4.28
N HIS A 221 -17.75 -22.72 5.27
CA HIS A 221 -18.59 -22.26 6.38
C HIS A 221 -19.32 -20.93 6.08
N LYS A 222 -19.09 -20.31 4.91
CA LYS A 222 -19.63 -18.99 4.52
C LYS A 222 -19.39 -17.91 5.58
N THR A 223 -18.23 -17.97 6.23
CA THR A 223 -17.88 -17.08 7.34
C THR A 223 -17.74 -15.63 6.87
N LYS A 224 -18.44 -14.73 7.56
CA LYS A 224 -18.42 -13.28 7.34
C LYS A 224 -17.51 -12.60 8.35
N ILE A 225 -16.52 -11.88 7.85
CA ILE A 225 -15.50 -11.20 8.65
C ILE A 225 -15.63 -9.69 8.44
N ALA A 226 -15.66 -8.91 9.51
CA ALA A 226 -15.72 -7.45 9.43
C ALA A 226 -14.56 -6.79 10.20
N PHE A 227 -13.80 -5.96 9.49
CA PHE A 227 -12.78 -5.07 10.06
C PHE A 227 -13.36 -3.68 10.29
N PHE A 228 -12.96 -3.05 11.39
CA PHE A 228 -13.30 -1.66 11.72
C PHE A 228 -12.01 -0.88 12.03
N SER A 229 -11.79 0.21 11.31
CA SER A 229 -10.68 1.16 11.55
C SER A 229 -11.20 2.61 11.49
N SER A 230 -10.33 3.59 11.75
CA SER A 230 -10.71 5.01 11.82
C SER A 230 -10.80 5.72 10.46
N THR A 231 -9.95 5.35 9.49
CA THR A 231 -9.81 6.04 8.19
C THR A 231 -9.72 5.07 7.02
N PRO A 232 -10.32 5.39 5.85
CA PRO A 232 -10.23 4.58 4.63
C PRO A 232 -8.98 4.88 3.78
N GLN A 233 -8.22 5.93 4.11
CA GLN A 233 -7.06 6.41 3.38
C GLN A 233 -5.95 6.87 4.30
N GLY A 234 -4.70 6.72 3.85
CA GLY A 234 -3.54 7.21 4.59
C GLY A 234 -3.16 6.32 5.77
N GLY A 235 -1.89 6.42 6.17
CA GLY A 235 -1.32 5.57 7.21
C GLY A 235 -1.13 4.10 6.79
N GLY A 236 -0.39 3.34 7.60
CA GLY A 236 -0.08 1.93 7.30
C GLY A 236 -1.30 1.01 7.33
N VAL A 237 -2.27 1.26 8.21
CA VAL A 237 -3.44 0.38 8.37
C VAL A 237 -4.35 0.38 7.14
N ALA A 238 -4.67 1.55 6.58
CA ALA A 238 -5.54 1.65 5.41
C ALA A 238 -4.93 0.91 4.22
N LEU A 239 -3.62 1.07 3.98
CA LEU A 239 -2.88 0.38 2.91
C LEU A 239 -2.98 -1.15 3.07
N MET A 240 -2.73 -1.67 4.27
CA MET A 240 -2.88 -3.09 4.58
C MET A 240 -4.29 -3.62 4.35
N ARG A 241 -5.32 -2.80 4.62
CA ARG A 241 -6.73 -3.22 4.50
C ARG A 241 -7.21 -3.23 3.06
N HIS A 242 -6.81 -2.26 2.24
CA HIS A 242 -7.08 -2.29 0.79
C HIS A 242 -6.55 -3.58 0.17
N ALA A 243 -5.29 -3.92 0.46
CA ALA A 243 -4.67 -5.15 -0.04
C ALA A 243 -5.35 -6.44 0.46
N LEU A 244 -5.61 -6.53 1.77
CA LEU A 244 -6.25 -7.72 2.36
C LEU A 244 -7.67 -7.95 1.83
N VAL A 245 -8.46 -6.88 1.67
CA VAL A 245 -9.82 -6.97 1.14
C VAL A 245 -9.79 -7.36 -0.35
N ARG A 246 -8.90 -6.76 -1.15
CA ARG A 246 -8.68 -7.14 -2.55
C ARG A 246 -8.33 -8.61 -2.70
N PHE A 247 -7.34 -9.08 -1.94
CA PHE A 247 -6.93 -10.48 -1.93
C PHE A 247 -8.09 -11.40 -1.51
N SER A 248 -8.82 -11.04 -0.46
CA SER A 248 -9.96 -11.82 0.01
C SER A 248 -11.08 -11.91 -1.01
N ARG A 249 -11.32 -10.84 -1.78
CA ARG A 249 -12.29 -10.84 -2.87
C ARG A 249 -11.92 -11.86 -3.96
N VAL A 250 -10.66 -11.88 -4.41
CA VAL A 250 -10.24 -12.83 -5.46
C VAL A 250 -10.16 -14.28 -4.95
N MET A 251 -9.90 -14.46 -3.65
CA MET A 251 -9.96 -15.78 -2.98
C MET A 251 -11.41 -16.28 -2.75
N GLY A 252 -12.39 -15.36 -2.79
CA GLY A 252 -13.80 -15.65 -2.53
C GLY A 252 -14.16 -15.75 -1.04
N VAL A 253 -13.38 -15.13 -0.15
CA VAL A 253 -13.65 -15.03 1.29
C VAL A 253 -14.48 -13.78 1.57
N ASP A 254 -15.57 -13.88 2.33
CA ASP A 254 -16.43 -12.73 2.69
C ASP A 254 -15.80 -11.93 3.84
N LEU A 255 -14.82 -11.11 3.48
CA LEU A 255 -14.12 -10.18 4.36
C LEU A 255 -14.41 -8.75 3.91
N ARG A 256 -14.94 -7.94 4.84
CA ARG A 256 -15.33 -6.55 4.58
C ARG A 256 -14.68 -5.61 5.57
N TRP A 257 -14.59 -4.34 5.19
CA TRP A 257 -13.94 -3.31 5.97
C TRP A 257 -14.84 -2.07 6.06
N TYR A 258 -14.98 -1.56 7.28
CA TYR A 258 -15.84 -0.43 7.62
C TYR A 258 -15.05 0.65 8.36
N VAL A 259 -15.42 1.90 8.11
CA VAL A 259 -14.87 3.08 8.78
C VAL A 259 -16.02 3.97 9.26
N PRO A 260 -15.86 4.68 10.40
CA PRO A 260 -16.87 5.62 10.89
C PRO A 260 -16.99 6.84 9.96
N LYS A 261 -18.08 7.59 10.11
CA LYS A 261 -18.17 8.91 9.50
C LYS A 261 -17.14 9.86 10.12
N PRO A 262 -16.46 10.70 9.30
CA PRO A 262 -15.39 11.54 9.79
C PRO A 262 -15.90 12.57 10.81
N HIS A 263 -15.13 12.78 11.88
CA HIS A 263 -15.42 13.78 12.90
C HIS A 263 -14.11 14.51 13.29
N PRO A 264 -13.76 15.64 12.64
CA PRO A 264 -12.45 16.28 12.78
C PRO A 264 -12.01 16.56 14.22
N GLY A 265 -12.95 16.97 15.09
CA GLY A 265 -12.65 17.22 16.50
C GLY A 265 -12.18 15.96 17.25
N VAL A 266 -12.71 14.78 16.89
CA VAL A 266 -12.35 13.51 17.53
C VAL A 266 -11.03 12.99 16.98
N PHE A 267 -10.74 13.21 15.70
CA PHE A 267 -9.46 12.80 15.11
C PHE A 267 -8.26 13.45 15.81
N ARG A 268 -8.37 14.74 16.19
CA ARG A 268 -7.35 15.42 17.00
C ARG A 268 -7.13 14.74 18.35
N VAL A 269 -8.20 14.37 19.05
CA VAL A 269 -8.10 13.65 20.34
C VAL A 269 -7.45 12.29 20.14
N THR A 270 -7.85 11.54 19.11
CA THR A 270 -7.26 10.21 18.85
C THR A 270 -5.78 10.28 18.46
N LYS A 271 -5.34 11.35 17.80
CA LYS A 271 -3.92 11.62 17.51
C LYS A 271 -3.15 11.95 18.79
N ASN A 272 -3.73 12.74 19.70
CA ASN A 272 -3.14 12.98 21.02
C ASN A 272 -2.99 11.67 21.80
N ILE A 273 -4.01 10.80 21.81
CA ILE A 273 -3.95 9.46 22.41
C ILE A 273 -2.78 8.64 21.81
N HIS A 274 -2.68 8.62 20.48
CA HIS A 274 -1.60 7.93 19.78
C HIS A 274 -0.21 8.44 20.19
N ASN A 275 -0.01 9.77 20.17
CA ASN A 275 1.24 10.42 20.54
C ASN A 275 1.59 10.20 22.02
N THR A 276 0.59 10.22 22.90
CA THR A 276 0.79 9.96 24.33
C THR A 276 1.25 8.52 24.55
N LEU A 277 0.59 7.53 23.95
CA LEU A 277 0.98 6.11 24.08
C LEU A 277 2.38 5.81 23.54
N GLN A 278 2.85 6.55 22.53
CA GLN A 278 4.21 6.43 21.98
C GLN A 278 5.26 7.20 22.80
N GLY A 279 4.83 8.05 23.74
CA GLY A 279 5.73 8.85 24.58
C GLY A 279 6.31 10.07 23.86
N VAL A 280 5.63 10.57 22.82
CA VAL A 280 6.07 11.76 22.07
C VAL A 280 5.30 13.03 22.44
N SER A 281 4.24 12.92 23.25
CA SER A 281 3.53 14.07 23.85
C SER A 281 4.31 14.69 25.03
N PRO A 282 4.10 15.98 25.34
CA PRO A 282 4.52 16.60 26.59
C PRO A 282 4.10 15.78 27.83
N LYS A 283 4.96 15.75 28.85
CA LYS A 283 4.78 14.89 30.04
C LYS A 283 3.56 15.24 30.89
N ASP A 284 3.06 16.47 30.76
CA ASP A 284 1.93 17.05 31.48
C ASP A 284 0.64 17.11 30.65
N GLN A 285 0.65 16.61 29.41
CA GLN A 285 -0.53 16.60 28.55
C GLN A 285 -1.40 15.36 28.83
N PHE A 286 -2.45 15.54 29.61
CA PHE A 286 -3.51 14.54 29.83
C PHE A 286 -4.66 14.72 28.82
N ILE A 287 -5.42 13.64 28.60
CA ILE A 287 -6.65 13.68 27.81
C ILE A 287 -7.83 13.85 28.76
N SER A 288 -8.66 14.89 28.55
CA SER A 288 -9.76 15.20 29.47
C SER A 288 -10.89 14.17 29.40
N GLU A 289 -11.76 14.12 30.41
CA GLU A 289 -12.93 13.23 30.38
C GLU A 289 -13.95 13.64 29.30
N GLU A 290 -14.05 14.93 28.98
CA GLU A 290 -14.85 15.43 27.86
C GLU A 290 -14.30 14.91 26.53
N GLU A 291 -12.98 14.96 26.35
CA GLU A 291 -12.31 14.42 25.16
C GLU A 291 -12.53 12.89 25.04
N LYS A 292 -12.35 12.13 26.13
CA LYS A 292 -12.66 10.69 26.16
C LYS A 292 -14.15 10.42 25.90
N SER A 293 -15.05 11.26 26.40
CA SER A 293 -16.50 11.16 26.14
C SER A 293 -16.82 11.37 24.66
N SER A 294 -16.18 12.35 24.02
CA SER A 294 -16.40 12.63 22.60
C SER A 294 -16.07 11.42 21.70
N ILE A 295 -15.05 10.63 22.06
CA ILE A 295 -14.73 9.36 21.37
C ILE A 295 -15.84 8.33 21.61
N ARG A 296 -16.27 8.15 22.87
CA ARG A 296 -17.35 7.21 23.22
C ARG A 296 -18.63 7.53 22.46
N GLU A 297 -19.04 8.80 22.44
CA GLU A 297 -20.23 9.29 21.74
C GLU A 297 -20.10 9.07 20.23
N TRP A 298 -18.98 9.46 19.63
CA TRP A 298 -18.76 9.28 18.20
C TRP A 298 -18.85 7.81 17.76
N ILE A 299 -18.24 6.90 18.51
CA ILE A 299 -18.30 5.46 18.21
C ILE A 299 -19.71 4.90 18.44
N THR A 300 -20.38 5.32 19.51
CA THR A 300 -21.75 4.88 19.82
C THR A 300 -22.73 5.35 18.73
N ASP A 301 -22.65 6.61 18.32
CA ASP A 301 -23.49 7.18 17.27
C ASP A 301 -23.29 6.47 15.92
N ASN A 302 -22.05 6.16 15.55
CA ASN A 302 -21.77 5.38 14.34
C ASN A 302 -22.31 3.96 14.47
N GLY A 303 -22.12 3.33 15.63
CA GLY A 303 -22.64 2.02 15.96
C GLY A 303 -24.15 1.94 15.77
N ASP A 304 -24.89 2.80 16.46
CA ASP A 304 -26.35 2.75 16.50
C ASP A 304 -26.99 3.10 15.16
N ARG A 305 -26.48 4.14 14.48
CA ARG A 305 -27.05 4.59 13.20
C ARG A 305 -26.76 3.63 12.05
N TYR A 306 -25.54 3.09 11.98
CA TYR A 306 -25.05 2.43 10.77
C TYR A 306 -24.73 0.96 10.91
N TRP A 307 -24.22 0.52 12.07
CA TRP A 307 -23.63 -0.80 12.19
C TRP A 307 -24.53 -1.82 12.90
N PHE A 308 -25.23 -1.42 13.95
CA PHE A 308 -26.19 -2.26 14.67
C PHE A 308 -27.58 -2.27 14.04
N SER A 309 -27.86 -1.35 13.10
CA SER A 309 -29.12 -1.29 12.36
C SER A 309 -29.38 -2.55 11.51
N GLU A 310 -30.63 -2.77 11.10
CA GLU A 310 -31.04 -3.96 10.36
C GLU A 310 -30.25 -4.13 9.04
N GLY A 311 -29.61 -5.28 8.85
CA GLY A 311 -28.70 -5.55 7.73
C GLY A 311 -27.33 -4.86 7.84
N GLY A 312 -27.06 -4.16 8.94
CA GLY A 312 -25.74 -3.60 9.25
C GLY A 312 -24.72 -4.68 9.62
N PRO A 313 -23.41 -4.38 9.51
CA PRO A 313 -22.34 -5.37 9.76
C PRO A 313 -22.29 -5.91 11.19
N LEU A 314 -22.80 -5.16 12.18
CA LEU A 314 -22.77 -5.57 13.58
C LEU A 314 -24.12 -6.05 14.10
N CYS A 315 -25.14 -6.16 13.25
CA CYS A 315 -26.36 -6.87 13.61
C CYS A 315 -26.06 -8.34 13.95
N ARG A 316 -27.04 -9.05 14.51
CA ARG A 316 -26.86 -10.46 14.88
C ARG A 316 -26.42 -11.29 13.66
N PRO A 317 -25.46 -12.23 13.77
CA PRO A 317 -25.01 -13.04 12.64
C PRO A 317 -26.14 -13.74 11.88
N GLU A 318 -27.17 -14.21 12.61
CA GLU A 318 -28.35 -14.87 12.04
C GLU A 318 -29.21 -13.92 11.18
N LYS A 319 -29.09 -12.60 11.40
CA LYS A 319 -29.73 -11.54 10.61
C LYS A 319 -28.81 -10.98 9.51
N GLY A 320 -27.67 -11.62 9.27
CA GLY A 320 -26.77 -11.27 8.19
C GLY A 320 -25.52 -10.50 8.59
N GLY A 321 -25.36 -10.12 9.87
CA GLY A 321 -24.17 -9.46 10.39
C GLY A 321 -22.92 -10.34 10.34
N ALA A 322 -21.77 -9.76 10.68
CA ALA A 322 -20.50 -10.47 10.68
C ALA A 322 -20.45 -11.53 11.79
N ASP A 323 -19.89 -12.69 11.45
CA ASP A 323 -19.64 -13.79 12.39
C ASP A 323 -18.47 -13.45 13.31
N ILE A 324 -17.47 -12.74 12.79
CA ILE A 324 -16.25 -12.37 13.50
C ILE A 324 -15.92 -10.90 13.23
N VAL A 325 -15.56 -10.18 14.29
CA VAL A 325 -15.27 -8.74 14.23
C VAL A 325 -13.82 -8.48 14.63
N ILE A 326 -13.12 -7.65 13.85
CA ILE A 326 -11.77 -7.18 14.15
C ILE A 326 -11.81 -5.66 14.31
N ILE A 327 -11.21 -5.18 15.40
CA ILE A 327 -11.11 -3.76 15.75
C ILE A 327 -9.63 -3.36 15.67
N ASP A 328 -9.32 -2.42 14.77
CA ASP A 328 -7.98 -1.87 14.59
C ASP A 328 -7.76 -0.62 15.43
N ASP A 329 -6.60 -0.58 16.08
CA ASP A 329 -5.97 0.57 16.74
C ASP A 329 -6.79 1.26 17.86
N PRO A 330 -6.17 2.18 18.63
CA PRO A 330 -6.79 2.80 19.80
C PRO A 330 -8.03 3.68 19.56
N GLN A 331 -8.41 3.98 18.32
CA GLN A 331 -9.53 4.90 18.03
C GLN A 331 -10.90 4.22 18.16
N MET A 332 -10.96 2.91 17.91
CA MET A 332 -12.19 2.12 17.82
C MET A 332 -12.58 1.24 19.04
N PRO A 333 -11.78 1.05 20.11
CA PRO A 333 -12.08 0.07 21.17
C PRO A 333 -13.44 0.24 21.86
N CYS A 334 -14.00 1.45 21.95
CA CYS A 334 -15.32 1.69 22.53
C CYS A 334 -16.45 0.86 21.88
N LEU A 335 -16.23 0.34 20.67
CA LEU A 335 -17.16 -0.53 19.96
C LEU A 335 -17.21 -1.96 20.55
N ILE A 336 -16.13 -2.45 21.15
CA ILE A 336 -16.00 -3.81 21.69
C ILE A 336 -17.08 -4.12 22.75
N PRO A 337 -17.25 -3.32 23.82
CA PRO A 337 -18.30 -3.60 24.81
C PRO A 337 -19.71 -3.51 24.23
N LEU A 338 -19.97 -2.62 23.26
CA LEU A 338 -21.26 -2.52 22.58
C LEU A 338 -21.58 -3.80 21.80
N ILE A 339 -20.59 -4.34 21.08
CA ILE A 339 -20.70 -5.64 20.39
C ILE A 339 -20.99 -6.77 21.39
N LYS A 340 -20.20 -6.87 22.47
CA LYS A 340 -20.35 -7.93 23.47
C LYS A 340 -21.69 -7.83 24.22
N LYS A 341 -22.25 -6.62 24.39
CA LYS A 341 -23.60 -6.44 24.94
C LYS A 341 -24.68 -7.03 24.04
N LEU A 342 -24.59 -6.83 22.72
CA LEU A 342 -25.59 -7.36 21.77
C LEU A 342 -25.44 -8.86 21.52
N THR A 343 -24.19 -9.31 21.36
CA THR A 343 -23.81 -10.69 21.03
C THR A 343 -22.61 -11.13 21.90
N PRO A 344 -22.84 -11.58 23.14
CA PRO A 344 -21.76 -11.89 24.08
C PRO A 344 -20.76 -12.96 23.59
N SER A 345 -21.26 -13.94 22.83
CA SER A 345 -20.47 -15.05 22.30
C SER A 345 -19.81 -14.75 20.95
N ARG A 346 -20.06 -13.58 20.34
CA ARG A 346 -19.44 -13.23 19.06
C ARG A 346 -17.94 -12.97 19.26
N PRO A 347 -17.04 -13.59 18.46
CA PRO A 347 -15.61 -13.32 18.54
C PRO A 347 -15.29 -11.88 18.14
N VAL A 348 -14.50 -11.21 18.97
CA VAL A 348 -13.98 -9.86 18.74
C VAL A 348 -12.48 -9.87 18.98
N PHE A 349 -11.71 -9.52 17.95
CA PHE A 349 -10.26 -9.45 18.02
C PHE A 349 -9.83 -7.98 18.03
N TYR A 350 -8.91 -7.62 18.92
CA TYR A 350 -8.29 -6.31 18.92
C TYR A 350 -6.89 -6.38 18.30
N ARG A 351 -6.61 -5.52 17.33
CA ARG A 351 -5.32 -5.43 16.66
C ARG A 351 -4.68 -4.06 16.94
N SER A 352 -3.51 -4.07 17.57
CA SER A 352 -2.69 -2.87 17.75
C SER A 352 -1.55 -2.81 16.74
N HIS A 353 -1.40 -1.65 16.08
CA HIS A 353 -0.32 -1.38 15.10
C HIS A 353 0.69 -0.33 15.59
N ILE A 354 0.60 0.09 16.85
CA ILE A 354 1.45 1.15 17.41
C ILE A 354 2.41 0.61 18.45
N GLN A 355 3.52 1.32 18.64
CA GLN A 355 4.35 1.15 19.83
C GLN A 355 3.60 1.70 21.05
N ILE A 356 3.26 0.83 22.00
CA ILE A 356 2.74 1.24 23.30
C ILE A 356 3.92 1.25 24.27
N ARG A 357 4.24 2.41 24.87
CA ARG A 357 5.34 2.57 25.85
C ARG A 357 4.96 1.98 27.20
N THR A 358 5.10 0.66 27.30
CA THR A 358 4.76 -0.12 28.49
C THR A 358 5.58 0.26 29.72
N ASP A 359 6.78 0.79 29.51
CA ASP A 359 7.64 1.36 30.55
C ASP A 359 7.03 2.60 31.19
N LEU A 360 6.38 3.47 30.39
CA LEU A 360 5.71 4.68 30.90
C LEU A 360 4.38 4.35 31.58
N ILE A 361 3.63 3.37 31.08
CA ILE A 361 2.34 2.92 31.68
C ILE A 361 2.52 2.39 33.11
N LYS A 362 3.73 1.96 33.50
CA LYS A 362 4.00 1.49 34.87
C LYS A 362 3.88 2.59 35.92
N ASP A 363 4.03 3.86 35.54
CA ASP A 363 3.75 4.98 36.43
C ASP A 363 2.26 5.33 36.36
N PRO A 364 1.47 5.03 37.41
CA PRO A 364 0.02 5.28 37.41
C PRO A 364 -0.34 6.77 37.32
N ASN A 365 0.60 7.68 37.56
CA ASN A 365 0.38 9.11 37.44
C ASN A 365 0.77 9.65 36.05
N SER A 366 1.23 8.79 35.14
CA SER A 366 1.59 9.20 33.79
C SER A 366 0.35 9.40 32.91
N PRO A 367 0.39 10.32 31.93
CA PRO A 367 -0.64 10.42 30.90
C PRO A 367 -0.84 9.10 30.13
N GLN A 368 0.21 8.31 29.98
CA GLN A 368 0.17 7.00 29.32
C GLN A 368 -0.67 6.00 30.09
N ALA A 369 -0.55 5.95 31.41
CA ALA A 369 -1.37 5.07 32.25
C ALA A 369 -2.85 5.47 32.18
N ASP A 370 -3.17 6.76 32.30
CA ASP A 370 -4.56 7.26 32.20
C ASP A 370 -5.21 6.92 30.84
N VAL A 371 -4.50 7.18 29.75
CA VAL A 371 -4.98 6.86 28.39
C VAL A 371 -5.11 5.34 28.20
N TRP A 372 -4.13 4.57 28.67
CA TRP A 372 -4.17 3.12 28.56
C TRP A 372 -5.33 2.54 29.38
N ASP A 373 -5.58 3.03 30.58
CA ASP A 373 -6.68 2.57 31.43
C ASP A 373 -8.03 2.81 30.73
N PHE A 374 -8.24 3.99 30.16
CA PHE A 374 -9.43 4.28 29.35
C PHE A 374 -9.61 3.26 28.21
N LEU A 375 -8.56 2.97 27.45
CA LEU A 375 -8.62 2.01 26.35
C LEU A 375 -8.83 0.58 26.85
N TRP A 376 -8.11 0.18 27.89
CA TRP A 376 -8.12 -1.18 28.45
C TRP A 376 -9.48 -1.55 29.04
N GLN A 377 -10.21 -0.60 29.63
CA GLN A 377 -11.60 -0.84 30.06
C GLN A 377 -12.50 -1.32 28.93
N ASN A 378 -12.19 -0.97 27.68
CA ASN A 378 -12.89 -1.43 26.49
C ASN A 378 -12.24 -2.68 25.87
N ILE A 379 -10.91 -2.69 25.73
CA ILE A 379 -10.15 -3.75 25.04
C ILE A 379 -10.19 -5.08 25.80
N LYS A 380 -10.24 -5.07 27.15
CA LYS A 380 -10.24 -6.30 27.97
C LYS A 380 -11.36 -7.30 27.61
N HIS A 381 -12.43 -6.81 26.99
CA HIS A 381 -13.57 -7.58 26.51
C HIS A 381 -13.32 -8.31 25.18
N ALA A 382 -12.23 -8.01 24.46
CA ALA A 382 -11.83 -8.77 23.28
C ALA A 382 -11.37 -10.18 23.65
N ASP A 383 -11.56 -11.11 22.72
CA ASP A 383 -11.16 -12.51 22.87
C ASP A 383 -9.66 -12.69 22.61
N LEU A 384 -9.09 -11.90 21.70
CA LEU A 384 -7.67 -11.89 21.36
C LEU A 384 -7.11 -10.47 21.33
N PHE A 385 -5.84 -10.34 21.73
CA PHE A 385 -5.04 -9.12 21.61
C PHE A 385 -3.86 -9.39 20.66
N ILE A 386 -3.90 -8.83 19.46
CA ILE A 386 -2.87 -9.04 18.46
C ILE A 386 -1.96 -7.81 18.40
N SER A 387 -0.66 -8.00 18.66
CA SER A 387 0.36 -6.94 18.64
C SER A 387 1.36 -7.15 17.52
N HIS A 388 2.14 -6.11 17.19
CA HIS A 388 3.42 -6.33 16.52
C HIS A 388 4.28 -7.30 17.33
N PRO A 389 5.17 -8.07 16.66
CA PRO A 389 6.05 -9.06 17.30
C PRO A 389 7.16 -8.40 18.14
N MET A 390 6.74 -7.64 19.13
CA MET A 390 7.57 -6.88 20.04
C MET A 390 6.91 -6.92 21.42
N PRO A 391 7.35 -7.83 22.33
CA PRO A 391 6.70 -8.01 23.63
C PRO A 391 6.65 -6.72 24.46
N SER A 392 7.64 -5.84 24.28
CA SER A 392 7.69 -4.53 24.95
C SER A 392 6.55 -3.57 24.54
N PHE A 393 5.76 -3.89 23.51
CA PHE A 393 4.58 -3.14 23.10
C PHE A 393 3.29 -3.64 23.77
N VAL A 394 3.34 -4.72 24.57
CA VAL A 394 2.17 -5.31 25.21
C VAL A 394 2.14 -4.89 26.69
N PRO A 395 1.16 -4.07 27.12
CA PRO A 395 1.06 -3.65 28.51
C PRO A 395 0.91 -4.83 29.48
N HIS A 396 1.47 -4.67 30.68
CA HIS A 396 1.61 -5.73 31.68
C HIS A 396 0.28 -6.30 32.19
N ASN A 397 -0.82 -5.55 32.06
CA ASN A 397 -2.17 -5.95 32.46
C ASN A 397 -2.94 -6.68 31.36
N VAL A 398 -2.37 -6.82 30.15
CA VAL A 398 -2.94 -7.67 29.09
C VAL A 398 -2.63 -9.13 29.41
N PRO A 399 -3.64 -10.01 29.55
CA PRO A 399 -3.40 -11.42 29.83
C PRO A 399 -2.63 -12.09 28.70
N ARG A 400 -1.49 -12.70 29.01
CA ARG A 400 -0.57 -13.30 28.02
C ARG A 400 -1.23 -14.40 27.20
N GLU A 401 -2.18 -15.11 27.78
CA GLU A 401 -2.97 -16.14 27.12
C GLU A 401 -3.85 -15.59 26.00
N LYS A 402 -4.10 -14.28 25.93
CA LYS A 402 -4.82 -13.63 24.82
C LYS A 402 -3.89 -13.06 23.74
N VAL A 403 -2.59 -12.98 24.01
CA VAL A 403 -1.64 -12.23 23.18
C VAL A 403 -1.17 -13.08 22.00
N LEU A 404 -1.17 -12.49 20.81
CA LEU A 404 -0.64 -13.06 19.58
C LEU A 404 0.22 -12.03 18.84
N TYR A 405 1.20 -12.51 18.08
CA TYR A 405 2.10 -11.65 17.31
C TYR A 405 1.88 -11.76 15.81
N MET A 406 1.77 -10.59 15.17
CA MET A 406 1.69 -10.43 13.71
C MET A 406 2.42 -9.14 13.27
N PRO A 407 3.27 -9.18 12.23
CA PRO A 407 3.94 -7.97 11.73
C PRO A 407 2.98 -7.01 11.02
N ALA A 408 3.42 -5.80 10.70
CA ALA A 408 2.74 -4.98 9.67
C ALA A 408 3.04 -5.56 8.29
N THR A 409 2.21 -5.26 7.29
CA THR A 409 2.37 -5.82 5.95
C THR A 409 2.18 -4.77 4.86
N THR A 410 2.57 -5.11 3.63
CA THR A 410 2.33 -4.33 2.41
C THR A 410 1.94 -5.28 1.27
N ASP A 411 1.63 -4.77 0.09
CA ASP A 411 1.27 -5.58 -1.08
C ASP A 411 2.33 -5.43 -2.16
N TRP A 412 2.91 -6.55 -2.61
CA TRP A 412 3.99 -6.55 -3.60
C TRP A 412 3.53 -6.17 -5.00
N LEU A 413 2.22 -6.10 -5.24
CA LEU A 413 1.61 -5.88 -6.54
C LEU A 413 0.72 -4.62 -6.58
N ASP A 414 0.66 -3.84 -5.51
CA ASP A 414 -0.01 -2.54 -5.52
C ASP A 414 0.89 -1.42 -6.09
N GLY A 415 0.40 -0.18 -6.07
CA GLY A 415 1.11 0.95 -6.62
C GLY A 415 2.44 1.24 -5.92
N LEU A 416 2.59 0.84 -4.65
CA LEU A 416 3.76 1.14 -3.82
C LEU A 416 4.95 0.24 -4.14
N ASN A 417 4.71 -0.99 -4.62
CA ASN A 417 5.76 -2.00 -4.71
C ASN A 417 5.85 -2.75 -6.04
N LYS A 418 4.81 -2.70 -6.89
CA LYS A 418 4.84 -3.45 -8.15
C LYS A 418 6.05 -3.05 -9.01
N PRO A 419 6.60 -3.98 -9.80
CA PRO A 419 7.58 -3.63 -10.82
C PRO A 419 7.04 -2.53 -11.76
N MET A 420 7.90 -1.60 -12.15
CA MET A 420 7.57 -0.55 -13.12
C MET A 420 8.58 -0.54 -14.25
N GLU A 421 8.09 -0.38 -15.47
CA GLU A 421 8.93 -0.16 -16.63
C GLU A 421 9.63 1.21 -16.55
N ILE A 422 10.73 1.36 -17.29
CA ILE A 422 11.48 2.62 -17.33
C ILE A 422 10.63 3.78 -17.86
N TRP A 423 9.63 3.49 -18.70
CA TRP A 423 8.70 4.48 -19.25
C TRP A 423 7.81 5.09 -18.16
N ASP A 424 7.21 4.24 -17.31
CA ASP A 424 6.36 4.66 -16.20
C ASP A 424 7.20 5.32 -15.09
N THR A 425 8.39 4.77 -14.81
CA THR A 425 9.38 5.39 -13.93
C THR A 425 9.75 6.80 -14.40
N GLY A 426 9.93 6.99 -15.71
CA GLY A 426 10.16 8.30 -16.31
C GLY A 426 9.00 9.27 -16.06
N TYR A 427 7.75 8.81 -16.24
CA TYR A 427 6.55 9.61 -15.96
C TYR A 427 6.52 10.14 -14.53
N TYR A 428 6.64 9.25 -13.53
CA TYR A 428 6.55 9.65 -12.12
C TYR A 428 7.76 10.46 -11.66
N GLY A 429 8.97 10.12 -12.12
CA GLY A 429 10.16 10.93 -11.87
C GLY A 429 10.06 12.33 -12.46
N HIS A 430 9.43 12.47 -13.63
CA HIS A 430 9.14 13.78 -14.21
C HIS A 430 8.12 14.58 -13.38
N LEU A 431 7.05 13.93 -12.90
CA LEU A 431 6.08 14.58 -12.00
C LEU A 431 6.75 15.06 -10.71
N TYR A 432 7.67 14.27 -10.16
CA TYR A 432 8.48 14.68 -9.02
C TYR A 432 9.28 15.96 -9.32
N ASN A 433 10.02 15.99 -10.43
CA ASN A 433 10.83 17.15 -10.80
C ASN A 433 9.98 18.39 -11.10
N ILE A 434 8.78 18.24 -11.67
CA ILE A 434 7.82 19.35 -11.80
C ILE A 434 7.45 19.91 -10.42
N LYS A 435 7.15 19.03 -9.47
CA LYS A 435 6.81 19.43 -8.09
C LYS A 435 7.98 20.16 -7.44
N CYS A 436 9.21 19.63 -7.56
CA CYS A 436 10.42 20.30 -7.08
C CYS A 436 10.56 21.71 -7.66
N ARG A 437 10.42 21.88 -8.99
CA ARG A 437 10.46 23.20 -9.63
C ARG A 437 9.41 24.16 -9.07
N SER A 438 8.19 23.66 -8.86
CA SER A 438 7.09 24.48 -8.34
C SER A 438 7.34 24.97 -6.90
N GLU A 439 8.04 24.17 -6.10
CA GLU A 439 8.39 24.48 -4.71
C GLU A 439 9.82 25.04 -4.56
N ARG A 440 10.51 25.31 -5.68
CA ARG A 440 11.91 25.77 -5.74
C ARG A 440 12.89 24.85 -5.02
N MET A 441 12.61 23.56 -5.04
CA MET A 441 13.45 22.51 -4.50
C MET A 441 14.37 21.92 -5.56
N THR A 442 15.48 21.33 -5.13
CA THR A 442 16.43 20.63 -6.02
C THR A 442 15.76 19.45 -6.74
N GLU A 443 15.87 19.44 -8.07
CA GLU A 443 15.40 18.37 -8.93
C GLU A 443 16.33 17.14 -8.89
N LEU A 444 15.77 15.95 -9.08
CA LEU A 444 16.53 14.73 -9.22
C LEU A 444 17.09 14.56 -10.62
N GLN A 445 18.38 14.25 -10.70
CA GLN A 445 19.13 14.06 -11.93
C GLN A 445 19.39 12.57 -12.19
N TRP A 446 18.41 11.71 -11.88
CA TRP A 446 18.50 10.27 -12.09
C TRP A 446 18.29 9.91 -13.57
N PRO A 447 19.05 8.96 -14.15
CA PRO A 447 20.05 8.09 -13.51
C PRO A 447 21.48 8.64 -13.48
N ARG A 448 21.72 9.87 -13.98
CA ARG A 448 23.07 10.47 -14.08
C ARG A 448 23.73 10.64 -12.71
N ARG A 449 22.95 11.03 -11.70
CA ARG A 449 23.36 11.07 -10.31
C ARG A 449 22.55 10.05 -9.52
N LYS A 450 23.26 9.23 -8.74
CA LYS A 450 22.66 8.39 -7.72
C LYS A 450 22.09 9.26 -6.60
N TYR A 451 21.15 8.71 -5.84
CA TYR A 451 20.61 9.39 -4.67
C TYR A 451 20.37 8.44 -3.50
N ILE A 452 20.36 9.04 -2.32
CA ILE A 452 19.97 8.46 -1.04
C ILE A 452 18.56 8.97 -0.75
N ILE A 453 17.69 8.12 -0.18
CA ILE A 453 16.32 8.53 0.13
C ILE A 453 15.89 8.10 1.53
N GLN A 454 15.14 8.95 2.22
CA GLN A 454 14.26 8.54 3.32
C GLN A 454 12.81 8.86 2.94
N VAL A 455 11.95 7.83 2.97
CA VAL A 455 10.50 7.98 2.74
C VAL A 455 9.77 7.87 4.08
N SER A 456 9.33 8.99 4.63
CA SER A 456 8.60 8.99 5.91
C SER A 456 7.70 10.22 6.04
N ARG A 457 6.74 10.15 6.97
CA ARG A 457 6.05 11.37 7.43
C ARG A 457 7.06 12.36 8.02
N PHE A 458 6.71 13.64 7.98
CA PHE A 458 7.46 14.71 8.64
C PHE A 458 7.06 14.74 10.12
N ASP A 459 7.52 13.74 10.85
CA ASP A 459 7.13 13.46 12.23
C ASP A 459 8.39 13.45 13.10
N PRO A 460 8.36 13.99 14.34
CA PRO A 460 9.54 14.05 15.21
C PRO A 460 10.23 12.70 15.43
N ALA A 461 9.45 11.60 15.39
CA ALA A 461 9.96 10.25 15.60
C ALA A 461 10.77 9.71 14.41
N LYS A 462 10.76 10.37 13.23
CA LYS A 462 11.39 9.85 12.00
C LYS A 462 12.86 10.24 11.83
N GLY A 463 13.43 11.00 12.76
CA GLY A 463 14.86 11.29 12.80
C GLY A 463 15.38 12.10 11.60
N LEU A 464 14.54 12.96 11.01
CA LEU A 464 14.90 13.74 9.82
C LEU A 464 16.11 14.67 10.03
N PRO A 465 16.31 15.34 11.18
CA PRO A 465 17.53 16.11 11.42
C PRO A 465 18.81 15.25 11.35
N THR A 466 18.75 14.03 11.90
CA THR A 466 19.86 13.07 11.84
C THR A 466 20.20 12.68 10.39
N VAL A 467 19.21 12.63 9.50
CA VAL A 467 19.44 12.36 8.06
C VAL A 467 20.29 13.47 7.45
N ILE A 468 20.01 14.73 7.77
CA ILE A 468 20.78 15.89 7.29
C ILE A 468 22.21 15.84 7.83
N ASP A 469 22.39 15.64 9.14
CA ASP A 469 23.72 15.53 9.76
C ASP A 469 24.55 14.38 9.19
N ALA A 470 23.91 13.22 8.97
CA ALA A 470 24.57 12.06 8.39
C ALA A 470 25.00 12.32 6.95
N TYR A 471 24.13 12.96 6.15
CA TYR A 471 24.46 13.32 4.79
C TYR A 471 25.60 14.33 4.73
N ALA A 472 25.58 15.38 5.56
CA ALA A 472 26.66 16.35 5.65
C ALA A 472 28.00 15.68 6.00
N CYS A 473 28.02 14.83 7.02
CA CYS A 473 29.22 14.08 7.41
C CYS A 473 29.71 13.17 6.28
N PHE A 474 28.80 12.49 5.57
CA PHE A 474 29.13 11.68 4.40
C PHE A 474 29.72 12.51 3.25
N ARG A 475 29.19 13.71 2.99
CA ARG A 475 29.69 14.61 1.94
C ARG A 475 31.12 15.07 2.20
N GLU A 476 31.45 15.43 3.43
CA GLU A 476 32.83 15.77 3.80
C GLU A 476 33.79 14.58 3.60
N GLN A 477 33.34 13.36 3.93
CA GLN A 477 34.14 12.14 3.73
C GLN A 477 34.34 11.85 2.24
N LEU A 478 33.28 11.99 1.44
CA LEU A 478 33.29 11.75 0.00
C LEU A 478 34.22 12.73 -0.73
N GLU A 479 34.20 14.01 -0.36
CA GLU A 479 35.10 15.02 -0.91
C GLU A 479 36.57 14.73 -0.61
N LYS A 480 36.88 14.26 0.61
CA LYS A 480 38.24 13.85 1.00
C LYS A 480 38.72 12.60 0.24
N HIS A 481 37.81 11.68 -0.07
CA HIS A 481 38.12 10.46 -0.83
C HIS A 481 38.35 10.75 -2.32
N GLY A 482 37.54 11.61 -2.92
CA GLY A 482 37.58 11.95 -4.34
C GLY A 482 37.12 10.80 -5.25
N GLY A 483 37.07 11.05 -6.57
CA GLY A 483 36.81 10.01 -7.58
C GLY A 483 35.38 9.51 -7.72
N ILE A 484 34.44 9.98 -6.89
CA ILE A 484 33.02 9.59 -6.95
C ILE A 484 32.15 10.85 -7.06
N SER A 485 31.18 10.81 -7.98
CA SER A 485 30.18 11.87 -8.07
C SER A 485 29.30 11.87 -6.83
N ALA A 486 29.38 12.95 -6.08
CA ALA A 486 28.37 13.48 -5.17
C ALA A 486 26.93 12.96 -5.46
N PRO A 487 26.35 12.04 -4.67
CA PRO A 487 24.96 11.64 -4.82
C PRO A 487 24.03 12.68 -4.20
N GLN A 488 22.78 12.72 -4.66
CA GLN A 488 21.74 13.59 -4.11
C GLN A 488 21.09 12.96 -2.86
N LEU A 489 20.43 13.77 -2.04
CA LEU A 489 19.60 13.31 -0.92
C LEU A 489 18.14 13.68 -1.17
N VAL A 490 17.24 12.73 -0.91
CA VAL A 490 15.80 12.94 -0.95
C VAL A 490 15.20 12.65 0.42
N ILE A 491 14.47 13.61 0.97
CA ILE A 491 13.60 13.40 2.13
C ILE A 491 12.18 13.67 1.66
N CYS A 492 11.33 12.66 1.63
CA CYS A 492 9.96 12.85 1.18
C CYS A 492 8.95 11.97 1.89
N GLY A 493 7.68 12.33 1.80
CA GLY A 493 6.58 11.50 2.24
C GLY A 493 5.25 12.20 2.06
N ASN A 494 4.15 11.45 2.17
CA ASN A 494 2.83 12.04 2.03
C ASN A 494 2.48 12.88 3.26
N ALA A 495 1.82 14.02 3.03
CA ALA A 495 1.08 14.69 4.09
C ALA A 495 -0.08 13.78 4.55
N SER A 496 -0.34 13.75 5.86
CA SER A 496 -1.53 13.10 6.42
C SER A 496 -2.45 14.15 7.01
N VAL A 497 -3.77 13.99 6.81
CA VAL A 497 -4.79 14.86 7.39
C VAL A 497 -4.76 14.81 8.92
N ASP A 498 -4.31 13.69 9.49
CA ASP A 498 -4.29 13.45 10.94
C ASP A 498 -2.95 13.87 11.58
N ASP A 499 -2.09 14.63 10.89
CA ASP A 499 -0.73 14.96 11.34
C ASP A 499 -0.42 16.48 11.29
N PRO A 500 -0.85 17.26 12.31
CA PRO A 500 -0.66 18.71 12.33
C PRO A 500 0.80 19.15 12.46
N ASP A 501 1.68 18.26 12.94
CA ASP A 501 3.09 18.56 13.23
C ASP A 501 3.97 18.57 11.97
N GLY A 502 3.45 18.09 10.83
CA GLY A 502 4.19 17.93 9.58
C GLY A 502 4.84 19.20 9.04
N THR A 503 4.23 20.36 9.27
CA THR A 503 4.78 21.65 8.83
C THR A 503 5.95 22.08 9.71
N THR A 504 5.82 21.97 11.03
CA THR A 504 6.88 22.34 11.98
C THR A 504 8.16 21.55 11.74
N ILE A 505 8.04 20.24 11.51
CA ILE A 505 9.20 19.38 11.24
C ILE A 505 9.82 19.67 9.88
N TYR A 506 9.00 20.00 8.87
CA TYR A 506 9.51 20.46 7.58
C TYR A 506 10.34 21.74 7.74
N ASP A 507 9.81 22.75 8.44
CA ASP A 507 10.51 24.01 8.69
C ASP A 507 11.81 23.80 9.47
N GLN A 508 11.82 22.89 10.44
CA GLN A 508 13.03 22.52 11.19
C GLN A 508 14.11 21.95 10.26
N VAL A 509 13.76 20.99 9.40
CA VAL A 509 14.71 20.35 8.46
C VAL A 509 15.25 21.37 7.46
N MET A 510 14.38 22.22 6.91
CA MET A 510 14.80 23.28 5.98
C MET A 510 15.69 24.32 6.67
N THR A 511 15.34 24.76 7.87
CA THR A 511 16.15 25.71 8.65
C THR A 511 17.53 25.15 8.93
N GLN A 512 17.62 23.88 9.35
CA GLN A 512 18.92 23.22 9.58
C GLN A 512 19.76 23.21 8.30
N LEU A 513 19.18 22.81 7.17
CA LEU A 513 19.87 22.76 5.88
C LEU A 513 20.34 24.15 5.41
N GLU A 514 19.51 25.19 5.58
CA GLU A 514 19.82 26.56 5.15
C GLU A 514 20.85 27.25 6.04
N THR A 515 20.84 26.97 7.35
CA THR A 515 21.67 27.69 8.33
C THR A 515 22.98 26.96 8.63
N GLU A 516 22.95 25.63 8.79
CA GLU A 516 24.11 24.83 9.17
C GLU A 516 24.86 24.29 7.94
N TYR A 517 24.13 23.92 6.88
CA TYR A 517 24.69 23.25 5.70
C TYR A 517 24.30 23.87 4.35
N PRO A 518 24.37 25.21 4.15
CA PRO A 518 23.87 25.87 2.93
C PRO A 518 24.55 25.40 1.64
N HIS A 519 25.78 24.91 1.72
CA HIS A 519 26.53 24.36 0.58
C HIS A 519 25.93 23.05 0.03
N LEU A 520 25.05 22.39 0.78
CA LEU A 520 24.38 21.14 0.38
C LEU A 520 23.03 21.36 -0.31
N LEU A 521 22.45 22.56 -0.26
CA LEU A 521 21.12 22.86 -0.80
C LEU A 521 20.95 22.39 -2.25
N ALA A 522 21.98 22.55 -3.08
CA ALA A 522 21.97 22.17 -4.50
C ALA A 522 21.90 20.64 -4.75
N ASP A 523 22.06 19.83 -3.70
CA ASP A 523 22.09 18.37 -3.78
C ASP A 523 20.98 17.69 -2.95
N VAL A 524 20.22 18.46 -2.16
CA VAL A 524 19.18 17.95 -1.25
C VAL A 524 17.80 18.37 -1.71
N SER A 525 16.86 17.43 -1.74
CA SER A 525 15.45 17.66 -2.03
C SER A 525 14.58 17.23 -0.86
N VAL A 526 13.84 18.16 -0.26
CA VAL A 526 12.94 17.92 0.87
C VAL A 526 11.50 18.20 0.42
N MET A 527 10.70 17.15 0.23
CA MET A 527 9.41 17.25 -0.46
C MET A 527 8.25 16.64 0.35
N ARG A 528 7.20 17.42 0.59
CA ARG A 528 5.91 16.91 1.08
C ARG A 528 5.02 16.57 -0.10
N LEU A 529 4.91 15.28 -0.40
CA LEU A 529 4.26 14.80 -1.61
C LEU A 529 2.75 14.61 -1.41
N ASP A 530 2.00 14.78 -2.50
CA ASP A 530 0.59 14.41 -2.55
C ASP A 530 0.45 12.87 -2.52
N PRO A 531 -0.69 12.32 -2.09
CA PRO A 531 -0.93 10.86 -2.09
C PRO A 531 -0.84 10.26 -3.50
N CYS A 532 0.28 9.59 -3.81
CA CYS A 532 0.50 8.84 -5.04
C CYS A 532 1.49 7.70 -4.77
N ASP A 533 0.97 6.46 -4.79
CA ASP A 533 1.74 5.28 -4.42
C ASP A 533 2.86 4.98 -5.42
N GLN A 534 2.56 5.04 -6.73
CA GLN A 534 3.54 4.81 -7.79
C GLN A 534 4.68 5.84 -7.80
N LEU A 535 4.40 7.08 -7.40
CA LEU A 535 5.44 8.09 -7.24
C LEU A 535 6.42 7.69 -6.14
N LEU A 536 5.93 7.24 -4.98
CA LEU A 536 6.79 6.76 -3.91
C LEU A 536 7.57 5.50 -4.30
N ASN A 537 6.92 4.56 -5.00
CA ASN A 537 7.57 3.39 -5.56
C ASN A 537 8.72 3.81 -6.48
N CYS A 538 8.46 4.73 -7.42
CA CYS A 538 9.44 5.23 -8.38
C CYS A 538 10.68 5.79 -7.67
N LEU A 539 10.47 6.63 -6.65
CA LEU A 539 11.56 7.24 -5.89
C LEU A 539 12.31 6.22 -5.01
N MET A 540 11.62 5.26 -4.41
CA MET A 540 12.30 4.31 -3.52
C MET A 540 13.03 3.22 -4.32
N ALA A 541 12.38 2.63 -5.33
CA ALA A 541 12.91 1.52 -6.10
C ALA A 541 14.14 1.90 -6.94
N ASN A 542 14.28 3.18 -7.31
CA ASN A 542 15.40 3.69 -8.09
C ASN A 542 16.52 4.33 -7.24
N ALA A 543 16.37 4.37 -5.92
CA ALA A 543 17.41 4.87 -5.02
C ALA A 543 18.64 3.95 -4.99
N HIS A 544 19.80 4.51 -4.62
CA HIS A 544 21.01 3.71 -4.41
C HIS A 544 21.03 3.12 -2.99
N VAL A 545 20.64 3.91 -1.99
CA VAL A 545 20.51 3.52 -0.57
C VAL A 545 19.25 4.13 0.01
N VAL A 546 18.53 3.38 0.84
CA VAL A 546 17.40 3.89 1.60
C VAL A 546 17.80 4.07 3.06
N LEU A 547 17.41 5.18 3.66
CA LEU A 547 17.55 5.47 5.08
C LEU A 547 16.22 5.30 5.79
N GLN A 548 16.26 4.80 7.01
CA GLN A 548 15.12 4.81 7.93
C GLN A 548 15.63 5.08 9.35
N LEU A 549 15.90 6.36 9.65
CA LEU A 549 16.57 6.76 10.89
C LEU A 549 15.60 7.09 12.04
N SER A 550 14.48 6.39 12.11
CA SER A 550 13.47 6.61 13.17
C SER A 550 14.08 6.48 14.58
N THR A 551 13.66 7.34 15.51
CA THR A 551 13.99 7.26 16.93
C THR A 551 13.01 6.37 17.69
N TYR A 552 11.73 6.41 17.31
CA TYR A 552 10.67 5.54 17.81
C TYR A 552 9.85 4.99 16.64
N GLU A 553 9.42 3.74 16.74
CA GLU A 553 8.73 3.09 15.63
C GLU A 553 7.88 1.90 16.08
N GLY A 554 6.75 1.68 15.39
CA GLY A 554 5.99 0.44 15.51
C GLY A 554 6.72 -0.70 14.80
N PHE A 555 6.39 -0.92 13.52
CA PHE A 555 7.08 -1.88 12.65
C PHE A 555 7.88 -1.19 11.53
N GLU A 556 7.31 -0.16 10.91
CA GLU A 556 7.78 0.53 9.70
C GLU A 556 7.97 -0.37 8.50
N VAL A 557 6.90 -0.50 7.71
CA VAL A 557 6.90 -1.36 6.53
C VAL A 557 7.74 -0.81 5.38
N LYS A 558 8.06 0.51 5.37
CA LYS A 558 8.93 1.12 4.34
C LYS A 558 10.29 0.45 4.25
N VAL A 559 10.78 -0.14 5.34
CA VAL A 559 12.00 -0.95 5.33
C VAL A 559 11.83 -2.22 4.49
N SER A 560 10.74 -2.97 4.67
CA SER A 560 10.44 -4.14 3.82
C SER A 560 10.22 -3.77 2.36
N GLU A 561 9.59 -2.63 2.07
CA GLU A 561 9.38 -2.14 0.70
C GLU A 561 10.71 -1.83 0.00
N ALA A 562 11.61 -1.12 0.69
CA ALA A 562 12.97 -0.85 0.20
C ALA A 562 13.76 -2.13 -0.05
N LEU A 563 13.71 -3.08 0.90
CA LEU A 563 14.37 -4.36 0.77
C LEU A 563 13.81 -5.16 -0.43
N HIS A 564 12.49 -5.19 -0.60
CA HIS A 564 11.82 -5.85 -1.71
C HIS A 564 12.25 -5.27 -3.07
N ALA A 565 12.43 -3.96 -3.15
CA ALA A 565 12.98 -3.28 -4.32
C ALA A 565 14.50 -3.50 -4.54
N GLY A 566 15.14 -4.32 -3.69
CA GLY A 566 16.57 -4.64 -3.76
C GLY A 566 17.47 -3.48 -3.33
N ARG A 567 16.97 -2.58 -2.49
CA ARG A 567 17.73 -1.44 -1.97
C ARG A 567 18.31 -1.78 -0.59
N PRO A 568 19.63 -1.67 -0.39
CA PRO A 568 20.21 -1.76 0.95
C PRO A 568 19.67 -0.63 1.82
N VAL A 569 19.32 -0.97 3.06
CA VAL A 569 18.75 -0.01 4.03
C VAL A 569 19.77 0.26 5.14
N ILE A 570 20.00 1.53 5.47
CA ILE A 570 20.65 1.92 6.74
C ILE A 570 19.54 2.40 7.67
N ALA A 571 19.31 1.69 8.76
CA ALA A 571 18.18 1.96 9.64
C ALA A 571 18.58 2.01 11.11
N SER A 572 17.84 2.78 11.89
CA SER A 572 18.01 2.82 13.34
C SER A 572 17.56 1.52 14.01
N PHE A 573 18.22 1.15 15.11
CA PHE A 573 17.80 0.10 16.01
C PHE A 573 16.63 0.59 16.88
N ALA A 574 15.44 0.75 16.26
CA ALA A 574 14.24 1.26 16.91
C ALA A 574 13.01 0.40 16.59
N GLY A 575 12.20 0.10 17.60
CA GLY A 575 10.94 -0.62 17.44
C GLY A 575 11.09 -1.96 16.71
N GLY A 576 10.21 -2.21 15.74
CA GLY A 576 10.22 -3.40 14.88
C GLY A 576 11.14 -3.35 13.66
N ILE A 577 11.90 -2.25 13.44
CA ILE A 577 12.85 -2.14 12.32
C ILE A 577 13.89 -3.29 12.31
N PRO A 578 14.50 -3.68 13.44
CA PRO A 578 15.50 -4.76 13.47
C PRO A 578 14.97 -6.14 13.09
N LEU A 579 13.65 -6.33 13.02
CA LEU A 579 13.05 -7.58 12.54
C LEU A 579 13.23 -7.76 11.03
N GLN A 580 13.40 -6.66 10.29
CA GLN A 580 13.42 -6.62 8.83
C GLN A 580 14.86 -6.54 8.29
N VAL A 581 15.73 -5.76 8.97
CA VAL A 581 17.13 -5.58 8.57
C VAL A 581 18.00 -6.66 9.21
N LYS A 582 18.60 -7.50 8.38
CA LYS A 582 19.66 -8.44 8.74
C LYS A 582 20.98 -7.69 8.62
N ASP A 583 21.50 -7.21 9.76
CA ASP A 583 22.70 -6.38 9.83
C ASP A 583 23.87 -6.97 9.01
N LYS A 584 24.51 -6.14 8.19
CA LYS A 584 25.61 -6.44 7.26
C LYS A 584 25.29 -7.47 6.17
N ILE A 585 24.02 -7.88 6.05
CA ILE A 585 23.55 -8.83 5.03
C ILE A 585 22.71 -8.10 3.98
N ASN A 586 21.61 -7.46 4.39
CA ASN A 586 20.72 -6.73 3.49
C ASN A 586 20.65 -5.22 3.79
N GLY A 587 21.41 -4.77 4.79
CA GLY A 587 21.44 -3.40 5.28
C GLY A 587 22.31 -3.28 6.51
N PHE A 588 22.25 -2.12 7.17
CA PHE A 588 22.98 -1.83 8.41
C PHE A 588 22.04 -1.32 9.49
N LEU A 589 22.28 -1.76 10.73
CA LEU A 589 21.60 -1.25 11.92
C LEU A 589 22.52 -0.32 12.70
N VAL A 590 22.06 0.91 12.96
CA VAL A 590 22.78 1.94 13.72
C VAL A 590 22.00 2.33 14.98
N GLN A 591 22.66 2.95 15.96
CA GLN A 591 21.94 3.53 17.09
C GLN A 591 21.17 4.80 16.65
N PRO A 592 19.95 5.04 17.18
CA PRO A 592 19.23 6.28 16.90
C PRO A 592 20.07 7.53 17.18
N GLY A 593 20.17 8.44 16.21
CA GLY A 593 20.94 9.69 16.33
C GLY A 593 22.43 9.57 15.96
N ASP A 594 22.96 8.38 15.66
CA ASP A 594 24.36 8.20 15.28
C ASP A 594 24.61 8.54 13.80
N SER A 595 24.65 9.84 13.51
CA SER A 595 24.87 10.35 12.15
C SER A 595 26.23 9.94 11.55
N ARG A 596 27.25 9.74 12.40
CA ARG A 596 28.60 9.34 11.96
C ARG A 596 28.65 7.90 11.48
N ALA A 597 27.99 6.98 12.20
CA ALA A 597 27.89 5.58 11.76
C ALA A 597 27.13 5.49 10.43
N VAL A 598 26.03 6.24 10.28
CA VAL A 598 25.29 6.31 9.01
C VAL A 598 26.19 6.80 7.88
N ALA A 599 26.95 7.88 8.11
CA ALA A 599 27.87 8.42 7.11
C ALA A 599 28.95 7.40 6.69
N GLY A 600 29.50 6.64 7.64
CA GLY A 600 30.45 5.57 7.37
C GLY A 600 29.88 4.46 6.49
N HIS A 601 28.66 4.00 6.78
CA HIS A 601 28.00 2.97 5.97
C HIS A 601 27.56 3.49 4.59
N LEU A 602 27.18 4.77 4.49
CA LEU A 602 26.99 5.41 3.18
C LEU A 602 28.30 5.39 2.39
N MET A 603 29.43 5.71 3.02
CA MET A 603 30.74 5.62 2.36
C MET A 603 31.02 4.21 1.86
N GLU A 604 30.80 3.18 2.68
CA GLU A 604 30.94 1.78 2.25
C GLU A 604 30.08 1.45 1.01
N LEU A 605 28.80 1.83 1.02
CA LEU A 605 27.85 1.51 -0.07
C LEU A 605 28.08 2.30 -1.37
N PHE A 606 28.74 3.47 -1.29
CA PHE A 606 29.09 4.26 -2.47
C PHE A 606 30.50 3.98 -3.01
N THR A 607 31.41 3.47 -2.18
CA THR A 607 32.80 3.15 -2.57
C THR A 607 33.03 1.68 -2.90
N ASP A 608 32.29 0.76 -2.28
CA ASP A 608 32.37 -0.69 -2.54
C ASP A 608 31.16 -1.17 -3.34
N THR A 609 31.33 -1.26 -4.66
CA THR A 609 30.29 -1.74 -5.58
C THR A 609 29.91 -3.21 -5.32
N LYS A 610 30.87 -4.07 -4.92
CA LYS A 610 30.60 -5.50 -4.66
C LYS A 610 29.78 -5.68 -3.39
N LEU A 611 30.07 -4.87 -2.36
CA LEU A 611 29.27 -4.83 -1.14
C LEU A 611 27.83 -4.42 -1.46
N HIS A 612 27.66 -3.33 -2.21
CA HIS A 612 26.34 -2.86 -2.61
C HIS A 612 25.56 -3.92 -3.38
N GLU A 613 26.15 -4.52 -4.42
CA GLU A 613 25.51 -5.57 -5.23
C GLU A 613 25.09 -6.78 -4.38
N ARG A 614 25.98 -7.24 -3.49
CA ARG A 614 25.69 -8.36 -2.57
C ARG A 614 24.53 -8.04 -1.64
N MET A 615 24.52 -6.85 -1.04
CA MET A 615 23.45 -6.42 -0.14
C MET A 615 22.13 -6.20 -0.89
N SER A 616 22.17 -5.61 -2.08
CA SER A 616 21.00 -5.44 -2.97
C SER A 616 20.37 -6.79 -3.32
N GLN A 617 21.18 -7.78 -3.67
CA GLN A 617 20.68 -9.13 -3.96
C GLN A 617 20.05 -9.77 -2.72
N ALA A 618 20.73 -9.67 -1.56
CA ALA A 618 20.21 -10.20 -0.31
C ALA A 618 18.93 -9.50 0.16
N ALA A 619 18.80 -8.20 -0.08
CA ALA A 619 17.58 -7.43 0.16
C ALA A 619 16.43 -7.97 -0.71
N LYS A 620 16.65 -8.05 -2.03
CA LYS A 620 15.63 -8.47 -3.00
C LYS A 620 15.08 -9.87 -2.73
N THR A 621 15.91 -10.80 -2.27
CA THR A 621 15.51 -12.20 -2.04
C THR A 621 15.31 -12.56 -0.56
N GLY A 622 15.53 -11.60 0.35
CA GLY A 622 15.57 -11.85 1.79
C GLY A 622 14.32 -11.47 2.56
N VAL A 623 13.33 -10.86 1.89
CA VAL A 623 12.05 -10.44 2.50
C VAL A 623 11.20 -11.66 2.84
N SER A 624 10.60 -11.63 4.02
CA SER A 624 9.75 -12.72 4.53
C SER A 624 8.34 -12.67 3.93
N ASP A 625 7.73 -13.82 3.65
CA ASP A 625 6.31 -13.91 3.25
C ASP A 625 5.37 -13.28 4.28
N GLU A 626 5.80 -13.21 5.55
CA GLU A 626 5.02 -12.70 6.68
C GLU A 626 4.67 -11.21 6.57
N VAL A 627 5.47 -10.43 5.83
CA VAL A 627 5.24 -8.99 5.62
C VAL A 627 4.49 -8.68 4.32
N GLY A 628 4.14 -9.71 3.54
CA GLY A 628 3.32 -9.59 2.34
C GLY A 628 1.83 -9.80 2.61
N THR A 629 1.00 -9.45 1.64
CA THR A 629 -0.47 -9.59 1.73
C THR A 629 -0.93 -11.05 1.89
N VAL A 630 -0.23 -12.02 1.28
CA VAL A 630 -0.52 -13.45 1.46
C VAL A 630 -0.26 -13.89 2.92
N GLY A 631 0.85 -13.47 3.53
CA GLY A 631 1.14 -13.76 4.94
C GLY A 631 0.14 -13.11 5.90
N ASN A 632 -0.27 -11.87 5.60
CA ASN A 632 -1.33 -11.18 6.35
C ASN A 632 -2.65 -11.98 6.29
N ALA A 633 -3.07 -12.37 5.09
CA ALA A 633 -4.29 -13.12 4.88
C ALA A 633 -4.24 -14.50 5.51
N LEU A 634 -3.11 -15.21 5.41
CA LEU A 634 -2.87 -16.49 6.07
C LEU A 634 -3.17 -16.39 7.56
N SER A 635 -2.59 -15.41 8.24
CA SER A 635 -2.80 -15.20 9.67
C SER A 635 -4.27 -14.92 10.02
N TRP A 636 -4.94 -14.00 9.31
CA TRP A 636 -6.35 -13.72 9.59
C TRP A 636 -7.27 -14.89 9.26
N TYR A 637 -6.99 -15.61 8.17
CA TYR A 637 -7.79 -16.76 7.77
C TYR A 637 -7.63 -17.91 8.76
N TYR A 638 -6.41 -18.14 9.26
CA TYR A 638 -6.19 -19.09 10.33
C TYR A 638 -7.05 -18.75 11.54
N LEU A 639 -6.85 -17.57 12.14
CA LEU A 639 -7.55 -17.16 13.36
C LEU A 639 -9.06 -17.26 13.20
N THR A 640 -9.60 -16.70 12.11
CA THR A 640 -11.05 -16.70 11.87
C THR A 640 -11.61 -18.10 11.58
N SER A 641 -10.84 -18.97 10.91
CA SER A 641 -11.27 -20.33 10.60
C SER A 641 -11.42 -21.20 11.85
N LYS A 642 -10.62 -20.96 12.90
CA LYS A 642 -10.73 -21.72 14.16
C LYS A 642 -12.12 -21.55 14.76
N TRP A 643 -12.62 -20.30 14.82
CA TRP A 643 -13.96 -20.01 15.32
C TRP A 643 -15.06 -20.50 14.38
N ALA A 644 -14.84 -20.45 13.06
CA ALA A 644 -15.78 -21.02 12.09
C ALA A 644 -15.99 -22.53 12.27
N GLN A 645 -14.96 -23.26 12.68
CA GLN A 645 -15.02 -24.72 12.89
C GLN A 645 -15.56 -25.12 14.25
N LYS A 646 -15.11 -24.48 15.34
CA LYS A 646 -15.44 -24.88 16.72
C LYS A 646 -16.57 -24.09 17.36
N GLY A 647 -17.03 -23.01 16.72
CA GLY A 647 -18.09 -22.15 17.21
C GLY A 647 -17.70 -21.36 18.48
N PRO A 648 -18.69 -20.83 19.22
CA PRO A 648 -18.46 -19.91 20.34
C PRO A 648 -17.82 -20.54 21.60
N LYS A 649 -17.60 -21.86 21.62
CA LYS A 649 -16.92 -22.58 22.72
C LYS A 649 -15.40 -22.74 22.49
N LEU A 650 -14.85 -22.10 21.47
CA LEU A 650 -13.41 -22.18 21.20
C LEU A 650 -12.62 -21.39 22.24
N GLU A 651 -11.79 -22.09 22.99
CA GLU A 651 -10.67 -21.51 23.74
C GLU A 651 -9.42 -21.56 22.85
N LEU A 652 -9.19 -20.50 22.06
CA LEU A 652 -7.90 -20.31 21.42
C LEU A 652 -7.02 -19.48 22.36
N LEU A 653 -6.01 -20.12 22.93
CA LEU A 653 -5.00 -19.45 23.74
C LEU A 653 -3.90 -18.93 22.80
N GLY A 654 -3.66 -17.62 22.84
CA GLY A 654 -2.62 -16.97 22.08
C GLY A 654 -1.22 -17.23 22.62
N ASN A 655 -1.04 -17.17 23.94
CA ASN A 655 0.21 -17.49 24.66
C ASN A 655 1.46 -16.85 24.04
N GLU A 656 1.36 -15.60 23.59
CA GLU A 656 2.46 -14.84 22.98
C GLU A 656 3.07 -15.54 21.75
N GLN A 657 2.26 -16.33 21.02
CA GLN A 657 2.70 -17.06 19.83
C GLN A 657 2.56 -16.23 18.55
N TRP A 658 3.39 -16.57 17.56
CA TRP A 658 3.28 -16.02 16.21
C TRP A 658 2.17 -16.72 15.44
N VAL A 659 1.25 -15.94 14.90
CA VAL A 659 0.07 -16.48 14.21
C VAL A 659 0.48 -17.31 12.97
N ASN A 660 1.47 -16.85 12.21
CA ASN A 660 1.98 -17.59 11.05
C ASN A 660 2.57 -18.96 11.45
N ASP A 661 3.27 -19.04 12.58
CA ASP A 661 3.85 -20.31 13.05
C ASP A 661 2.75 -21.28 13.44
N MET A 662 1.74 -20.82 14.19
CA MET A 662 0.58 -21.63 14.57
C MET A 662 -0.16 -22.16 13.34
N ALA A 663 -0.44 -21.27 12.38
CA ALA A 663 -1.17 -21.59 11.16
C ALA A 663 -0.41 -22.58 10.28
N ARG A 664 0.88 -22.35 10.04
CA ARG A 664 1.71 -23.23 9.21
C ARG A 664 1.92 -24.59 9.85
N ASN A 665 2.16 -24.65 11.15
CA ASN A 665 2.30 -25.92 11.87
C ASN A 665 1.00 -26.75 11.79
N GLU A 666 -0.15 -26.12 12.01
CA GLU A 666 -1.44 -26.80 11.97
C GLU A 666 -1.84 -27.26 10.56
N ALA A 667 -1.43 -26.51 9.53
CA ALA A 667 -1.64 -26.90 8.13
C ALA A 667 -0.61 -27.95 7.62
N GLY A 668 0.32 -28.40 8.47
CA GLY A 668 1.36 -29.36 8.08
C GLY A 668 2.45 -28.78 7.18
N GLN A 669 2.67 -27.46 7.25
CA GLN A 669 3.64 -26.69 6.47
C GLN A 669 4.63 -25.93 7.37
N PRO A 670 5.27 -26.55 8.37
CA PRO A 670 6.18 -25.84 9.29
C PRO A 670 7.31 -25.11 8.55
N TYR A 671 7.89 -24.08 9.17
CA TYR A 671 9.08 -23.43 8.63
C TYR A 671 10.26 -24.40 8.60
N ASN A 672 10.95 -24.47 7.46
CA ASN A 672 12.18 -25.24 7.33
C ASN A 672 13.40 -24.47 7.87
N GLU A 673 14.48 -25.19 8.17
CA GLU A 673 15.76 -24.57 8.52
C GLU A 673 16.28 -23.72 7.34
N GLY A 674 16.73 -22.50 7.62
CA GLY A 674 17.20 -21.55 6.60
C GLY A 674 16.11 -20.88 5.78
N GLU A 675 14.83 -21.22 5.97
CA GLU A 675 13.72 -20.55 5.32
C GLU A 675 13.61 -19.09 5.79
N ASN A 676 13.40 -18.15 4.86
CA ASN A 676 13.24 -16.74 5.19
C ASN A 676 12.00 -16.54 6.06
N ARG A 677 12.23 -16.03 7.28
CA ARG A 677 11.20 -15.61 8.22
C ARG A 677 11.71 -14.48 9.11
N LEU A 678 10.80 -13.75 9.75
CA LEU A 678 11.18 -12.74 10.73
C LEU A 678 11.83 -13.40 11.97
N PRO A 679 12.86 -12.78 12.58
CA PRO A 679 13.59 -13.39 13.68
C PRO A 679 12.71 -13.55 14.93
N ARG A 680 12.55 -14.80 15.39
CA ARG A 680 11.75 -15.13 16.58
C ARG A 680 12.42 -14.76 17.90
N SER A 681 13.73 -14.52 17.88
CA SER A 681 14.51 -14.11 19.05
C SER A 681 14.00 -12.83 19.73
N PHE A 682 13.32 -11.95 18.99
CA PHE A 682 12.74 -10.72 19.54
C PHE A 682 11.50 -10.94 20.41
N THR A 683 10.92 -12.14 20.35
CA THR A 683 9.75 -12.54 21.14
C THR A 683 10.06 -13.64 22.16
N GLN A 684 11.27 -14.19 22.13
CA GLN A 684 11.74 -15.16 23.10
C GLN A 684 12.38 -14.37 24.25
N LEU A 685 11.82 -14.53 25.44
CA LEU A 685 12.37 -13.95 26.68
C LEU A 685 13.64 -14.67 27.12
#